data_AF-A0A6B2G9P0-F1
#
_entry.id   AF-A0A6B2G9P0-F1
#
_cell.length_a   1.000
_cell.length_b   1.000
_cell.length_c   1.000
_cell.angle_alpha   90.00
_cell.angle_beta   90.00
_cell.angle_gamma   90.00
#
_symmetry.space_group_name_H-M   'P 1'
#
loop_
_entity.id
_entity.type
_entity.pdbx_description
1 polymer ?
#
loop_
_entity_poly.entity_id
_entity_poly.type
_entity_poly.pdbx_seq_one_letter_code
_entity_poly.pdbx_strand_id
1 'polypeptide(L)'
;WEADMDSPRGNKWLLILCFVIGLSFGVHVMSLLVIPAIAFIYYFKRYQTVNTKNFIIANILAVLALAFVFQFLFPFTLKYFSALELFFVNNLGLPFNSGSIIAALILIFAFIYGLKYTKKHHFYHANTLILGILFVMLGFSSWIMLPVRATANPPINMSDPSSARELLAYYNREQYGDVSLFYESYYSVAFERELDENKPYIDGKPHYEKDTVNKKYIIVNDYKEDLQNYSNKHKGFIPRMTATSAEAIRNYKSIAGISENSKRRPTFGENIKFMVQFQFGYMYGRYFMWNFVGRQDDEQGKLDILNGNWLSGINFIDEARLGPQTNLPSDISGNKGRNVYYFLPLILGLIGVFFQLNLDLKNFYVLLLFFVFTGLAIIFYTNPKPFEPRERDYAVVGSFYVFAIWIGFGVLALYEKFKDKINKTFLAFGVSALSLVAVPSLMANQNWNDHDRSGRFSARSMAQNYLDSCQNDAILFTIGDNDTYPLWYIQEIEGYRRDIKIVNSSLFNTAWYIDQMKRKTYDAEAIPSQLTHDKYKNGSREIIYGSKQTDKRWDIKDFMNWIVSEDDRTRVEVGNGHKEVYYPTNKIRIPVDKDAVLKNGIVALKDSAKIVPYIDIDISESGITKNRVLMLDILANNNWKRPIYFTGGSFDDEEYIWLKNYLQVDGLAFKLVPILKNSSTDGPFGMGSINTETM
;
A
#
# COMPACT_ATOMS: atom_id res chain seq x y z
N TRP A 1 31.89 7.82 11.72
CA TRP A 1 32.18 8.87 10.72
C TRP A 1 32.57 10.18 11.40
N GLU A 2 31.71 10.77 12.23
CA GLU A 2 31.98 12.06 12.89
C GLU A 2 33.33 12.13 13.62
N ALA A 3 33.68 11.10 14.41
CA ALA A 3 34.95 11.04 15.12
C ALA A 3 36.19 11.03 14.20
N ASP A 4 36.06 10.43 13.02
CA ASP A 4 37.17 10.21 12.06
C ASP A 4 37.16 11.22 10.90
N MET A 5 36.22 12.18 10.87
CA MET A 5 35.90 13.00 9.68
C MET A 5 37.12 13.73 9.11
N ASP A 6 38.01 14.20 9.99
CA ASP A 6 39.20 14.97 9.62
C ASP A 6 40.44 14.08 9.40
N SER A 7 40.34 12.76 9.61
CA SER A 7 41.44 11.84 9.34
C SER A 7 41.65 11.62 7.84
N PRO A 8 42.87 11.28 7.37
CA PRO A 8 43.15 11.08 5.94
C PRO A 8 42.25 10.05 5.24
N ARG A 9 41.67 9.11 6.00
CA ARG A 9 40.72 8.10 5.49
C ARG A 9 39.31 8.25 6.07
N GLY A 10 38.97 9.37 6.69
CA GLY A 10 37.70 9.61 7.37
C GLY A 10 36.47 9.43 6.47
N ASN A 11 36.60 9.86 5.21
CA ASN A 11 35.54 9.77 4.21
C ASN A 11 35.17 8.32 3.83
N LYS A 12 35.97 7.30 4.18
CA LYS A 12 35.58 5.90 3.97
C LYS A 12 34.25 5.57 4.67
N TRP A 13 34.02 6.17 5.84
CA TRP A 13 32.79 5.98 6.59
C TRP A 13 31.60 6.69 5.94
N LEU A 14 31.84 7.85 5.31
CA LEU A 14 30.82 8.52 4.51
C LEU A 14 30.41 7.66 3.31
N LEU A 15 31.37 7.02 2.64
CA LEU A 15 31.06 6.10 1.52
C LEU A 15 30.26 4.88 1.99
N ILE A 16 30.59 4.32 3.16
CA ILE A 16 29.78 3.24 3.76
C ILE A 16 28.36 3.73 4.07
N LEU A 17 28.20 4.93 4.65
CA LEU A 17 26.88 5.53 4.88
C LEU A 17 26.11 5.69 3.57
N CYS A 18 26.73 6.20 2.51
CA CYS A 18 26.14 6.30 1.18
C CYS A 18 25.67 4.93 0.65
N PHE A 19 26.50 3.89 0.79
CA PHE A 19 26.13 2.53 0.38
C PHE A 19 24.96 1.97 1.20
N VAL A 20 24.97 2.12 2.52
CA VAL A 20 23.87 1.67 3.39
C VAL A 20 22.59 2.43 3.09
N ILE A 21 22.65 3.74 2.82
CA ILE A 21 21.50 4.54 2.37
C ILE A 21 20.94 3.97 1.06
N GLY A 22 21.80 3.71 0.06
CA GLY A 22 21.39 3.08 -1.19
C GLY A 22 20.79 1.68 -1.01
N LEU A 23 21.39 0.85 -0.16
CA LEU A 23 20.91 -0.51 0.13
C LEU A 23 19.59 -0.48 0.89
N SER A 24 19.44 0.45 1.83
CA SER A 24 18.20 0.61 2.60
C SER A 24 17.03 0.98 1.71
N PHE A 25 17.25 1.73 0.63
CA PHE A 25 16.23 1.97 -0.40
C PHE A 25 15.72 0.66 -1.03
N GLY A 26 16.59 -0.34 -1.15
CA GLY A 26 16.28 -1.72 -1.56
C GLY A 26 15.23 -2.41 -0.71
N VAL A 27 15.11 -2.01 0.56
CA VAL A 27 14.22 -2.62 1.54
C VAL A 27 13.04 -1.69 1.84
N HIS A 28 13.32 -0.44 2.22
CA HIS A 28 12.31 0.56 2.53
C HIS A 28 12.84 1.99 2.38
N VAL A 29 12.04 2.85 1.72
CA VAL A 29 12.37 4.26 1.46
C VAL A 29 12.52 5.13 2.72
N MET A 30 11.94 4.73 3.87
CA MET A 30 11.94 5.56 5.09
C MET A 30 13.33 5.76 5.67
N SER A 31 14.28 4.87 5.38
CA SER A 31 15.66 5.02 5.82
C SER A 31 16.35 6.27 5.27
N LEU A 32 15.85 6.85 4.17
CA LEU A 32 16.37 8.12 3.63
C LEU A 32 16.16 9.30 4.58
N LEU A 33 15.19 9.22 5.51
CA LEU A 33 14.84 10.28 6.46
C LEU A 33 15.97 10.60 7.46
N VAL A 34 17.04 9.78 7.50
CA VAL A 34 18.26 10.06 8.27
C VAL A 34 19.16 11.12 7.62
N ILE A 35 19.03 11.36 6.30
CA ILE A 35 19.91 12.26 5.52
C ILE A 35 19.99 13.67 6.14
N PRO A 36 18.86 14.32 6.54
CA PRO A 36 18.94 15.63 7.17
C PRO A 36 19.77 15.63 8.46
N ALA A 37 19.64 14.60 9.29
CA ALA A 37 20.43 14.48 10.52
C ALA A 37 21.93 14.34 10.22
N ILE A 38 22.31 13.50 9.25
CA ILE A 38 23.71 13.34 8.80
C ILE A 38 24.28 14.65 8.26
N ALA A 39 23.50 15.41 7.49
CA ALA A 39 23.89 16.73 6.99
C ALA A 39 24.19 17.71 8.14
N PHE A 40 23.41 17.65 9.23
CA PHE A 40 23.64 18.49 10.40
C PHE A 40 24.84 18.07 11.24
N ILE A 41 25.15 16.77 11.33
CA ILE A 41 26.41 16.28 11.93
C ILE A 41 27.60 16.94 11.21
N TYR A 42 27.59 16.92 9.88
CA TYR A 42 28.63 17.58 9.08
C TYR A 42 28.68 19.09 9.28
N TYR A 43 27.52 19.76 9.23
CA TYR A 43 27.44 21.21 9.42
C TYR A 43 27.99 21.63 10.79
N PHE A 44 27.58 20.98 11.88
CA PHE A 44 28.04 21.33 13.22
C PHE A 44 29.52 21.04 13.49
N LYS A 45 30.08 20.04 12.79
CA LYS A 45 31.50 19.72 12.85
C LYS A 45 32.35 20.74 12.09
N ARG A 46 31.87 21.21 10.93
CA ARG A 46 32.66 22.08 10.01
C ARG A 46 32.48 23.58 10.26
N TYR A 47 31.33 24.00 10.81
CA TYR A 47 31.07 25.39 11.17
C TYR A 47 31.25 25.60 12.67
N GLN A 48 32.32 26.31 13.05
CA GLN A 48 32.61 26.63 14.45
C GLN A 48 31.60 27.63 15.05
N THR A 49 31.14 28.60 14.26
CA THR A 49 30.14 29.60 14.64
C THR A 49 28.81 29.37 13.90
N VAL A 50 27.75 29.08 14.67
CA VAL A 50 26.39 28.92 14.16
C VAL A 50 25.68 30.28 14.27
N ASN A 51 25.16 30.80 13.16
CA ASN A 51 24.35 32.00 13.12
C ASN A 51 23.03 31.73 12.37
N THR A 52 22.04 32.60 12.52
CA THR A 52 20.70 32.37 11.93
C THR A 52 20.76 32.14 10.42
N LYS A 53 21.61 32.88 9.70
CA LYS A 53 21.73 32.77 8.25
C LYS A 53 22.31 31.41 7.82
N ASN A 54 23.44 31.01 8.38
CA ASN A 54 24.09 29.75 8.01
C ASN A 54 23.28 28.53 8.47
N PHE A 55 22.55 28.65 9.58
CA PHE A 55 21.65 27.61 10.09
C PHE A 55 20.42 27.40 9.19
N ILE A 56 19.80 28.48 8.71
CA ILE A 56 18.70 28.40 7.73
C ILE A 56 19.21 27.77 6.43
N ILE A 57 20.38 28.19 5.94
CA ILE A 57 20.98 27.62 4.72
C ILE A 57 21.26 26.12 4.92
N ALA A 58 21.80 25.70 6.06
CA ALA A 58 22.06 24.29 6.36
C ALA A 58 20.77 23.45 6.34
N ASN A 59 19.66 23.98 6.89
CA ASN A 59 18.36 23.33 6.84
C ASN A 59 17.86 23.15 5.41
N ILE A 60 17.94 24.21 4.60
CA ILE A 60 17.54 24.15 3.20
C ILE A 60 18.40 23.12 2.45
N LEU A 61 19.72 23.12 2.64
CA LEU A 61 20.62 22.14 2.02
C LEU A 61 20.36 20.71 2.47
N ALA A 62 20.02 20.49 3.74
CA ALA A 62 19.66 19.17 4.27
C ALA A 62 18.37 18.63 3.63
N VAL A 63 17.35 19.47 3.49
CA VAL A 63 16.10 19.13 2.79
C VAL A 63 16.35 18.90 1.29
N LEU A 64 17.15 19.75 0.66
CA LEU A 64 17.53 19.59 -0.74
C LEU A 64 18.35 18.31 -0.98
N ALA A 65 19.20 17.90 -0.04
CA ALA A 65 19.95 16.64 -0.15
C ALA A 65 19.00 15.43 -0.09
N LEU A 66 18.03 15.45 0.84
CA LEU A 66 16.98 14.43 0.90
C LEU A 66 16.15 14.41 -0.40
N ALA A 67 15.68 15.57 -0.85
CA ALA A 67 14.92 15.70 -2.09
C ALA A 67 15.74 15.26 -3.31
N PHE A 68 17.03 15.60 -3.36
CA PHE A 68 17.93 15.15 -4.42
C PHE A 68 18.02 13.63 -4.47
N VAL A 69 18.20 12.94 -3.35
CA VAL A 69 18.27 11.47 -3.36
C VAL A 69 16.90 10.86 -3.70
N PHE A 70 15.83 11.33 -3.04
CA PHE A 70 14.50 10.72 -3.12
C PHE A 70 13.74 11.06 -4.40
N GLN A 71 13.70 12.33 -4.79
CA GLN A 71 12.90 12.83 -5.93
C GLN A 71 13.70 12.93 -7.23
N PHE A 72 15.03 13.07 -7.14
CA PHE A 72 15.87 13.21 -8.32
C PHE A 72 16.65 11.93 -8.65
N LEU A 73 17.57 11.50 -7.78
CA LEU A 73 18.55 10.46 -8.08
C LEU A 73 17.91 9.13 -8.51
N PHE A 74 17.01 8.56 -7.69
CA PHE A 74 16.40 7.26 -8.04
C PHE A 74 15.41 7.36 -9.21
N PRO A 75 14.42 8.27 -9.22
CA PRO A 75 13.45 8.34 -10.31
C PRO A 75 14.11 8.70 -11.65
N PHE A 76 15.08 9.63 -11.66
CA PHE A 76 15.77 10.00 -12.91
C PHE A 76 16.74 8.93 -13.37
N THR A 77 17.34 8.14 -12.47
CA THR A 77 18.12 6.96 -12.89
C THR A 77 17.21 5.99 -13.62
N LEU A 78 16.06 5.62 -13.05
CA LEU A 78 15.12 4.71 -13.72
C LEU A 78 14.57 5.29 -15.02
N LYS A 79 14.26 6.59 -15.05
CA LYS A 79 13.85 7.32 -16.26
C LYS A 79 14.94 7.33 -17.33
N TYR A 80 16.20 7.47 -16.94
CA TYR A 80 17.35 7.41 -17.86
C TYR A 80 17.43 6.02 -18.51
N PHE A 81 17.38 4.95 -17.73
CA PHE A 81 17.35 3.58 -18.27
C PHE A 81 16.14 3.36 -19.18
N SER A 82 14.95 3.77 -18.76
CA SER A 82 13.73 3.66 -19.56
C SER A 82 13.81 4.45 -20.88
N ALA A 83 14.36 5.66 -20.87
CA ALA A 83 14.46 6.49 -22.08
C ALA A 83 15.44 5.90 -23.11
N LEU A 84 16.60 5.40 -22.66
CA LEU A 84 17.56 4.75 -23.54
C LEU A 84 17.01 3.42 -24.06
N GLU A 85 16.34 2.64 -23.22
CA GLU A 85 15.64 1.42 -23.64
C GLU A 85 14.68 1.70 -24.79
N LEU A 86 13.79 2.68 -24.63
CA LEU A 86 12.84 3.07 -25.67
C LEU A 86 13.54 3.57 -26.94
N PHE A 87 14.56 4.42 -26.83
CA PHE A 87 15.28 4.97 -27.99
C PHE A 87 15.99 3.88 -28.80
N PHE A 88 16.80 3.03 -28.16
CA PHE A 88 17.58 2.03 -28.87
C PHE A 88 16.72 0.91 -29.47
N VAL A 89 15.63 0.53 -28.79
CA VAL A 89 14.71 -0.49 -29.30
C VAL A 89 13.80 0.08 -30.39
N ASN A 90 13.10 1.19 -30.13
CA ASN A 90 12.08 1.70 -31.05
C ASN A 90 12.67 2.44 -32.26
N ASN A 91 13.74 3.24 -32.07
CA ASN A 91 14.30 4.06 -33.14
C ASN A 91 15.44 3.37 -33.90
N LEU A 92 16.25 2.56 -33.23
CA LEU A 92 17.39 1.87 -33.84
C LEU A 92 17.15 0.38 -34.13
N GLY A 93 16.00 -0.16 -33.69
CA GLY A 93 15.60 -1.54 -33.98
C GLY A 93 16.43 -2.61 -33.27
N LEU A 94 17.10 -2.27 -32.17
CA LEU A 94 17.86 -3.24 -31.38
C LEU A 94 16.91 -4.16 -30.57
N PRO A 95 17.37 -5.37 -30.18
CA PRO A 95 16.59 -6.26 -29.32
C PRO A 95 16.27 -5.63 -27.96
N PHE A 96 15.21 -6.12 -27.31
CA PHE A 96 14.83 -5.72 -25.95
C PHE A 96 16.02 -5.83 -24.98
N ASN A 97 16.03 -4.93 -23.99
CA ASN A 97 17.06 -4.71 -22.98
C ASN A 97 18.41 -4.16 -23.50
N SER A 98 18.60 -4.00 -24.82
CA SER A 98 19.85 -3.45 -25.36
C SER A 98 20.10 -2.01 -24.91
N GLY A 99 19.06 -1.17 -24.88
CA GLY A 99 19.20 0.21 -24.45
C GLY A 99 19.53 0.33 -22.97
N SER A 100 18.99 -0.57 -22.14
CA SER A 100 19.33 -0.68 -20.72
C SER A 100 20.80 -1.09 -20.49
N ILE A 101 21.33 -2.03 -21.29
CA ILE A 101 22.75 -2.42 -21.22
C ILE A 101 23.65 -1.24 -21.63
N ILE A 102 23.31 -0.56 -22.73
CA ILE A 102 24.06 0.61 -23.20
C ILE A 102 24.03 1.74 -22.16
N ALA A 103 22.87 1.98 -21.53
CA ALA A 103 22.72 2.93 -20.44
C ALA A 103 23.65 2.61 -19.25
N ALA A 104 23.73 1.34 -18.84
CA ALA A 104 24.65 0.91 -17.81
C ALA A 104 26.12 1.16 -18.19
N LEU A 105 26.52 0.83 -19.42
CA LEU A 105 27.89 1.04 -19.90
C LEU A 105 28.28 2.52 -19.96
N ILE A 106 27.38 3.38 -20.44
CA ILE A 106 27.58 4.83 -20.46
C ILE A 106 27.74 5.36 -19.03
N LEU A 107 26.89 4.91 -18.11
CA LEU A 107 26.95 5.33 -16.71
C LEU A 107 28.26 4.88 -16.03
N ILE A 108 28.69 3.63 -16.25
CA ILE A 108 29.97 3.10 -15.75
C ILE A 108 31.13 3.94 -16.32
N PHE A 109 31.12 4.22 -17.62
CA PHE A 109 32.12 5.07 -18.26
C PHE A 109 32.14 6.48 -17.65
N ALA A 110 30.97 7.09 -17.42
CA ALA A 110 30.84 8.41 -16.81
C ALA A 110 31.44 8.44 -15.39
N PHE A 111 31.20 7.41 -14.57
CA PHE A 111 31.82 7.28 -13.25
C PHE A 111 33.33 7.13 -13.34
N ILE A 112 33.84 6.22 -14.19
CA ILE A 112 35.28 6.00 -14.36
C ILE A 112 35.97 7.29 -14.83
N TYR A 113 35.39 7.95 -15.84
CA TYR A 113 35.91 9.21 -16.37
C TYR A 113 35.87 10.31 -15.31
N GLY A 114 34.74 10.50 -14.62
CA GLY A 114 34.59 11.51 -13.57
C GLY A 114 35.57 11.32 -12.42
N LEU A 115 35.79 10.08 -11.97
CA LEU A 115 36.77 9.77 -10.92
C LEU A 115 38.21 10.02 -11.39
N LYS A 116 38.56 9.63 -12.62
CA LYS A 116 39.90 9.90 -13.19
C LYS A 116 40.14 11.40 -13.37
N TYR A 117 39.17 12.12 -13.90
CA TYR A 117 39.24 13.56 -14.14
C TYR A 117 39.40 14.35 -12.83
N THR A 118 38.53 14.10 -11.85
CA THR A 118 38.62 14.76 -10.53
C THR A 118 39.91 14.45 -9.79
N LYS A 119 40.43 13.22 -9.91
CA LYS A 119 41.74 12.86 -9.35
C LYS A 119 42.88 13.61 -10.04
N LYS A 120 42.88 13.66 -11.38
CA LYS A 120 43.92 14.34 -12.18
C LYS A 120 44.01 15.83 -11.87
N HIS A 121 42.88 16.49 -11.64
CA HIS A 121 42.80 17.93 -11.35
C HIS A 121 42.78 18.27 -9.85
N HIS A 122 43.03 17.29 -8.97
CA HIS A 122 43.03 17.48 -7.51
C HIS A 122 41.71 18.01 -6.92
N PHE A 123 40.56 17.72 -7.55
CA PHE A 123 39.23 18.10 -7.06
C PHE A 123 38.72 17.10 -6.02
N TYR A 124 39.31 17.11 -4.82
CA TYR A 124 39.04 16.12 -3.76
C TYR A 124 37.57 16.04 -3.32
N HIS A 125 36.89 17.19 -3.18
CA HIS A 125 35.48 17.22 -2.78
C HIS A 125 34.55 16.68 -3.88
N ALA A 126 34.81 17.05 -5.15
CA ALA A 126 34.06 16.50 -6.28
C ALA A 126 34.29 14.99 -6.43
N ASN A 127 35.53 14.52 -6.24
CA ASN A 127 35.83 13.09 -6.25
C ASN A 127 35.05 12.33 -5.16
N THR A 128 35.01 12.86 -3.94
CA THR A 128 34.25 12.27 -2.83
C THR A 128 32.76 12.27 -3.11
N LEU A 129 32.22 13.33 -3.72
CA LEU A 129 30.81 13.41 -4.12
C LEU A 129 30.46 12.34 -5.17
N ILE A 130 31.29 12.20 -6.21
CA ILE A 130 31.10 11.17 -7.25
C ILE A 130 31.17 9.77 -6.63
N LEU A 131 32.12 9.51 -5.73
CA LEU A 131 32.19 8.24 -4.99
C LEU A 131 30.96 8.03 -4.10
N GLY A 132 30.46 9.06 -3.43
CA GLY A 132 29.24 8.98 -2.62
C GLY A 132 28.03 8.58 -3.46
N ILE A 133 27.82 9.26 -4.60
CA ILE A 133 26.75 8.92 -5.54
C ILE A 133 26.93 7.50 -6.07
N LEU A 134 28.14 7.11 -6.47
CA LEU A 134 28.43 5.75 -6.91
C LEU A 134 28.05 4.71 -5.85
N PHE A 135 28.42 4.92 -4.58
CA PHE A 135 28.10 3.99 -3.49
C PHE A 135 26.58 3.94 -3.21
N VAL A 136 25.87 5.07 -3.28
CA VAL A 136 24.39 5.07 -3.23
C VAL A 136 23.82 4.23 -4.38
N MET A 137 24.32 4.40 -5.61
CA MET A 137 23.86 3.63 -6.77
C MET A 137 24.22 2.14 -6.69
N LEU A 138 25.37 1.79 -6.11
CA LEU A 138 25.75 0.40 -5.84
C LEU A 138 24.80 -0.23 -4.83
N GLY A 139 24.42 0.47 -3.75
CA GLY A 139 23.40 -0.02 -2.83
C GLY A 139 22.02 -0.17 -3.50
N PHE A 140 21.64 0.83 -4.31
CA PHE A 140 20.39 0.84 -5.08
C PHE A 140 20.31 -0.30 -6.12
N SER A 141 21.45 -0.78 -6.62
CA SER A 141 21.51 -1.89 -7.58
C SER A 141 20.87 -3.20 -7.06
N SER A 142 20.63 -3.33 -5.76
CA SER A 142 19.81 -4.41 -5.20
C SER A 142 18.41 -4.50 -5.83
N TRP A 143 17.85 -3.39 -6.34
CA TRP A 143 16.59 -3.37 -7.09
C TRP A 143 16.63 -4.13 -8.41
N ILE A 144 17.80 -4.44 -8.96
CA ILE A 144 17.95 -5.28 -10.17
C ILE A 144 17.36 -6.68 -9.93
N MET A 145 17.25 -7.13 -8.68
CA MET A 145 16.55 -8.38 -8.35
C MET A 145 15.11 -8.39 -8.88
N LEU A 146 14.40 -7.25 -8.87
CA LEU A 146 13.01 -7.16 -9.33
C LEU A 146 12.84 -7.52 -10.81
N PRO A 147 13.50 -6.85 -11.78
CA PRO A 147 13.38 -7.21 -13.19
C PRO A 147 13.94 -8.60 -13.51
N VAL A 148 15.00 -9.05 -12.81
CA VAL A 148 15.54 -10.40 -12.99
C VAL A 148 14.50 -11.45 -12.57
N ARG A 149 13.88 -11.28 -11.40
CA ARG A 149 12.80 -12.15 -10.91
C ARG A 149 11.58 -12.09 -11.84
N ALA A 150 11.16 -10.90 -12.25
CA ALA A 150 9.99 -10.72 -13.12
C ALA A 150 10.19 -11.39 -14.48
N THR A 151 11.39 -11.33 -15.05
CA THR A 151 11.73 -12.00 -16.32
C THR A 151 11.61 -13.53 -16.23
N ALA A 152 11.83 -14.13 -15.06
CA ALA A 152 11.60 -15.56 -14.84
C ALA A 152 10.10 -15.94 -14.81
N ASN A 153 9.21 -14.96 -14.84
CA ASN A 153 7.75 -15.08 -14.86
C ASN A 153 7.17 -16.05 -13.81
N PRO A 154 7.48 -15.83 -12.50
CA PRO A 154 6.96 -16.68 -11.43
C PRO A 154 5.43 -16.66 -11.38
N PRO A 155 4.77 -17.67 -10.77
CA PRO A 155 3.32 -17.72 -10.55
C PRO A 155 2.69 -16.41 -10.09
N ILE A 156 3.37 -15.73 -9.15
CA ILE A 156 3.00 -14.42 -8.61
C ILE A 156 4.02 -13.38 -9.06
N ASN A 157 3.66 -12.54 -10.02
CA ASN A 157 4.55 -11.52 -10.60
C ASN A 157 3.89 -10.14 -10.60
N MET A 158 3.67 -9.58 -9.41
CA MET A 158 2.96 -8.31 -9.22
C MET A 158 3.53 -7.19 -10.09
N SER A 159 2.65 -6.59 -10.91
CA SER A 159 2.93 -5.48 -11.83
C SER A 159 3.97 -5.77 -12.93
N ASP A 160 4.47 -7.00 -13.04
CA ASP A 160 5.49 -7.45 -14.00
C ASP A 160 6.59 -6.42 -14.36
N PRO A 161 7.51 -6.06 -13.43
CA PRO A 161 8.56 -5.09 -13.70
C PRO A 161 9.73 -5.68 -14.53
N SER A 162 9.46 -6.43 -15.61
CA SER A 162 10.44 -7.19 -16.40
C SER A 162 11.29 -6.36 -17.38
N SER A 163 11.17 -5.03 -17.38
CA SER A 163 12.03 -4.13 -18.16
C SER A 163 12.26 -2.82 -17.44
N ALA A 164 13.21 -2.01 -17.93
CA ALA A 164 13.47 -0.68 -17.39
C ALA A 164 12.23 0.23 -17.39
N ARG A 165 11.33 0.09 -18.36
CA ARG A 165 10.12 0.91 -18.44
C ARG A 165 9.07 0.48 -17.41
N GLU A 166 8.79 -0.81 -17.31
CA GLU A 166 7.84 -1.40 -16.35
C GLU A 166 8.38 -1.24 -14.91
N LEU A 167 9.69 -1.35 -14.70
CA LEU A 167 10.32 -1.09 -13.40
C LEU A 167 10.15 0.38 -12.96
N LEU A 168 10.22 1.34 -13.89
CA LEU A 168 9.92 2.74 -13.61
C LEU A 168 8.45 2.94 -13.25
N ALA A 169 7.53 2.29 -13.99
CA ALA A 169 6.10 2.34 -13.68
C ALA A 169 5.79 1.74 -12.30
N TYR A 170 6.45 0.62 -11.97
CA TYR A 170 6.39 -0.01 -10.65
C TYR A 170 6.90 0.93 -9.54
N TYR A 171 8.07 1.55 -9.73
CA TYR A 171 8.64 2.52 -8.79
C TYR A 171 7.69 3.69 -8.54
N ASN A 172 7.15 4.27 -9.62
CA ASN A 172 6.25 5.42 -9.56
C ASN A 172 4.86 5.06 -9.05
N ARG A 173 4.57 3.76 -8.86
CA ARG A 173 3.24 3.28 -8.45
C ARG A 173 2.13 3.76 -9.39
N GLU A 174 2.41 3.78 -10.70
CA GLU A 174 1.50 4.38 -11.71
C GLU A 174 0.09 3.79 -11.67
N GLN A 175 -0.06 2.52 -11.26
CA GLN A 175 -1.36 1.86 -11.07
C GLN A 175 -2.28 2.51 -10.01
N TYR A 176 -1.76 3.36 -9.13
CA TYR A 176 -2.52 4.00 -8.05
C TYR A 176 -2.84 5.49 -8.33
N GLY A 177 -2.41 6.03 -9.47
CA GLY A 177 -2.57 7.44 -9.82
C GLY A 177 -1.60 8.39 -9.09
N ASP A 178 -1.60 9.65 -9.49
CA ASP A 178 -0.78 10.70 -8.90
C ASP A 178 -1.60 11.58 -7.95
N VAL A 179 -1.02 11.92 -6.79
CA VAL A 179 -1.60 12.89 -5.85
C VAL A 179 -0.51 13.90 -5.47
N SER A 180 -0.81 15.19 -5.63
CA SER A 180 0.12 16.25 -5.25
C SER A 180 0.10 16.50 -3.74
N LEU A 181 1.29 16.60 -3.12
CA LEU A 181 1.41 16.85 -1.68
C LEU A 181 1.14 18.32 -1.31
N PHE A 182 1.57 19.26 -2.16
CA PHE A 182 1.58 20.69 -1.82
C PHE A 182 0.40 21.46 -2.39
N TYR A 183 -0.21 20.98 -3.48
CA TYR A 183 -1.35 21.65 -4.09
C TYR A 183 -2.24 20.65 -4.80
N GLU A 184 -3.43 20.39 -4.25
CA GLU A 184 -4.35 19.34 -4.71
C GLU A 184 -5.80 19.69 -4.35
N SER A 185 -6.74 18.96 -4.95
CA SER A 185 -8.18 19.05 -4.72
C SER A 185 -8.61 18.50 -3.35
N TYR A 186 -9.53 19.19 -2.68
CA TYR A 186 -10.22 18.71 -1.48
C TYR A 186 -11.42 17.83 -1.83
N TYR A 187 -12.00 17.17 -0.82
CA TYR A 187 -13.21 16.35 -0.97
C TYR A 187 -14.41 17.06 -1.60
N SER A 188 -14.43 18.40 -1.66
CA SER A 188 -15.57 19.17 -2.19
C SER A 188 -15.87 18.88 -3.66
N VAL A 189 -14.89 18.33 -4.42
CA VAL A 189 -15.11 17.83 -5.79
C VAL A 189 -16.16 16.73 -5.88
N ALA A 190 -16.44 16.04 -4.76
CA ALA A 190 -17.49 15.03 -4.70
C ALA A 190 -18.91 15.62 -4.81
N PHE A 191 -19.08 16.91 -4.48
CA PHE A 191 -20.37 17.59 -4.52
C PHE A 191 -20.58 18.37 -5.82
N GLU A 192 -19.51 19.03 -6.29
CA GLU A 192 -19.52 19.85 -7.50
C GLU A 192 -18.22 19.53 -8.27
N ARG A 193 -18.35 18.98 -9.47
CA ARG A 193 -17.22 18.57 -10.33
C ARG A 193 -16.84 19.68 -11.30
N GLU A 194 -16.61 20.88 -10.78
CA GLU A 194 -16.21 22.01 -11.62
C GLU A 194 -14.79 21.80 -12.15
N LEU A 195 -14.63 21.81 -13.47
CA LEU A 195 -13.33 21.72 -14.15
C LEU A 195 -12.71 23.11 -14.34
N ASP A 196 -11.40 23.15 -14.57
CA ASP A 196 -10.69 24.38 -14.93
C ASP A 196 -11.21 24.91 -16.28
N GLU A 197 -11.53 26.20 -16.34
CA GLU A 197 -12.15 26.83 -17.51
C GLU A 197 -11.25 26.83 -18.75
N ASN A 198 -9.93 26.97 -18.56
CA ASN A 198 -8.98 27.09 -19.67
C ASN A 198 -8.38 25.75 -20.08
N LYS A 199 -8.21 24.85 -19.10
CA LYS A 199 -7.60 23.53 -19.31
C LYS A 199 -8.36 22.46 -18.52
N PRO A 200 -9.57 22.05 -18.95
CA PRO A 200 -10.42 21.13 -18.20
C PRO A 200 -9.85 19.70 -18.09
N TYR A 201 -8.95 19.33 -18.99
CA TYR A 201 -8.29 18.03 -19.00
C TYR A 201 -6.76 18.15 -19.09
N ILE A 202 -6.05 17.19 -18.51
CA ILE A 202 -4.60 17.06 -18.61
C ILE A 202 -4.24 15.66 -19.07
N ASP A 203 -3.12 15.55 -19.79
CA ASP A 203 -2.60 14.26 -20.22
C ASP A 203 -2.24 13.39 -19.00
N GLY A 204 -2.69 12.14 -19.03
CA GLY A 204 -2.23 11.06 -18.18
C GLY A 204 -0.84 10.58 -18.58
N LYS A 205 -0.41 9.47 -17.99
CA LYS A 205 0.88 8.85 -18.30
C LYS A 205 0.74 7.82 -19.43
N PRO A 206 1.63 7.83 -20.44
CA PRO A 206 1.64 6.79 -21.45
C PRO A 206 2.09 5.46 -20.83
N HIS A 207 1.25 4.44 -20.89
CA HIS A 207 1.56 3.08 -20.53
C HIS A 207 2.18 2.36 -21.73
N TYR A 208 3.39 1.87 -21.53
CA TYR A 208 4.15 1.15 -22.55
C TYR A 208 4.11 -0.33 -22.27
N GLU A 209 4.08 -1.12 -23.34
CA GLU A 209 4.15 -2.58 -23.29
C GLU A 209 5.07 -3.10 -24.40
N LYS A 210 5.69 -4.27 -24.18
CA LYS A 210 6.51 -4.95 -25.18
C LYS A 210 5.63 -5.63 -26.22
N ASP A 211 5.66 -5.11 -27.45
CA ASP A 211 5.14 -5.82 -28.61
C ASP A 211 6.19 -6.83 -29.10
N THR A 212 6.01 -8.09 -28.74
CA THR A 212 6.92 -9.18 -29.12
C THR A 212 6.89 -9.51 -30.60
N VAL A 213 5.81 -9.18 -31.32
CA VAL A 213 5.66 -9.44 -32.75
C VAL A 213 6.47 -8.43 -33.55
N ASN A 214 6.27 -7.14 -33.26
CA ASN A 214 6.98 -6.07 -33.94
C ASN A 214 8.37 -5.78 -33.34
N LYS A 215 8.70 -6.38 -32.17
CA LYS A 215 9.94 -6.21 -31.40
C LYS A 215 10.18 -4.76 -30.96
N LYS A 216 9.12 -4.08 -30.48
CA LYS A 216 9.14 -2.66 -30.07
C LYS A 216 8.33 -2.46 -28.80
N TYR A 217 8.51 -1.34 -28.12
CA TYR A 217 7.58 -0.89 -27.09
C TYR A 217 6.48 -0.02 -27.70
N ILE A 218 5.21 -0.35 -27.43
CA ILE A 218 4.05 0.38 -27.92
C ILE A 218 3.30 1.03 -26.76
N ILE A 219 2.65 2.18 -27.00
CA ILE A 219 1.74 2.78 -26.04
C ILE A 219 0.38 2.10 -26.18
N VAL A 220 -0.17 1.62 -25.06
CA VAL A 220 -1.39 0.79 -25.08
C VAL A 220 -2.64 1.49 -24.59
N ASN A 221 -2.50 2.59 -23.82
CA ASN A 221 -3.63 3.37 -23.32
C ASN A 221 -3.81 4.67 -24.10
N ASP A 222 -5.04 5.19 -24.08
CA ASP A 222 -5.26 6.60 -24.34
C ASP A 222 -4.83 7.40 -23.11
N TYR A 223 -3.97 8.38 -23.30
CA TYR A 223 -3.41 9.19 -22.23
C TYR A 223 -3.58 10.68 -22.49
N LYS A 224 -4.05 11.09 -23.67
CA LYS A 224 -4.22 12.51 -23.99
C LYS A 224 -5.53 12.99 -23.40
N GLU A 225 -5.50 14.11 -22.68
CA GLU A 225 -6.70 14.66 -22.03
C GLU A 225 -7.46 13.64 -21.14
N ASP A 226 -6.74 12.67 -20.58
CA ASP A 226 -7.28 11.53 -19.81
C ASP A 226 -7.75 11.92 -18.40
N LEU A 227 -7.04 12.84 -17.74
CA LEU A 227 -7.31 13.20 -16.35
C LEU A 227 -8.11 14.52 -16.26
N GLN A 228 -9.15 14.51 -15.43
CA GLN A 228 -9.93 15.71 -15.10
C GLN A 228 -9.09 16.71 -14.29
N ASN A 229 -9.00 17.94 -14.79
CA ASN A 229 -8.36 19.05 -14.09
C ASN A 229 -9.41 19.91 -13.41
N TYR A 230 -9.62 19.67 -12.12
CA TYR A 230 -10.61 20.42 -11.33
C TYR A 230 -10.24 21.90 -11.13
N SER A 231 -11.27 22.73 -11.02
CA SER A 231 -11.18 24.17 -10.79
C SER A 231 -10.44 24.50 -9.48
N ASN A 232 -9.73 25.63 -9.46
CA ASN A 232 -9.03 26.15 -8.28
C ASN A 232 -9.98 26.47 -7.10
N LYS A 233 -11.31 26.50 -7.33
CA LYS A 233 -12.32 26.53 -6.26
C LYS A 233 -12.28 25.32 -5.34
N HIS A 234 -11.80 24.18 -5.84
CA HIS A 234 -11.68 22.94 -5.07
C HIS A 234 -10.27 22.63 -4.60
N LYS A 235 -9.25 23.35 -5.09
CA LYS A 235 -7.84 23.12 -4.74
C LYS A 235 -7.38 24.02 -3.61
N GLY A 236 -6.29 23.66 -2.95
CA GLY A 236 -5.58 24.55 -2.04
C GLY A 236 -4.22 24.02 -1.59
N PHE A 237 -3.55 24.82 -0.77
CA PHE A 237 -2.19 24.54 -0.32
C PHE A 237 -2.17 23.51 0.82
N ILE A 238 -1.30 22.50 0.69
CA ILE A 238 -1.13 21.38 1.63
C ILE A 238 -2.50 20.78 2.04
N PRO A 239 -3.28 20.27 1.08
CA PRO A 239 -4.61 19.77 1.37
C PRO A 239 -4.53 18.45 2.15
N ARG A 240 -5.21 18.39 3.30
CA ARG A 240 -5.23 17.21 4.18
C ARG A 240 -6.49 16.37 4.03
N MET A 241 -7.56 16.96 3.51
CA MET A 241 -8.89 16.35 3.43
C MET A 241 -9.31 16.10 1.97
N THR A 242 -8.62 15.16 1.32
CA THR A 242 -8.73 14.91 -0.14
C THR A 242 -9.65 13.76 -0.52
N ALA A 243 -9.96 12.84 0.40
CA ALA A 243 -10.77 11.66 0.09
C ALA A 243 -12.25 11.99 -0.11
N THR A 244 -12.84 11.42 -1.16
CA THR A 244 -14.20 11.73 -1.64
C THR A 244 -15.28 10.72 -1.21
N SER A 245 -14.91 9.62 -0.55
CA SER A 245 -15.87 8.66 0.01
C SER A 245 -16.74 9.32 1.09
N ALA A 246 -18.05 9.03 1.09
CA ALA A 246 -18.99 9.63 2.02
C ALA A 246 -18.59 9.48 3.51
N GLU A 247 -18.05 8.32 3.89
CA GLU A 247 -17.57 8.08 5.25
C GLU A 247 -16.39 8.99 5.61
N ALA A 248 -15.33 9.03 4.78
CA ALA A 248 -14.19 9.91 5.00
C ALA A 248 -14.62 11.39 5.09
N ILE A 249 -15.55 11.83 4.24
CA ILE A 249 -16.08 13.21 4.27
C ILE A 249 -16.76 13.51 5.61
N ARG A 250 -17.62 12.61 6.11
CA ARG A 250 -18.26 12.77 7.42
C ARG A 250 -17.22 12.89 8.54
N ASN A 251 -16.23 12.00 8.54
CA ASN A 251 -15.17 12.00 9.55
C ASN A 251 -14.31 13.27 9.49
N TYR A 252 -13.91 13.72 8.30
CA TYR A 252 -13.21 14.99 8.10
C TYR A 252 -13.98 16.16 8.68
N LYS A 253 -15.27 16.25 8.35
CA LYS A 253 -16.14 17.33 8.82
C LYS A 253 -16.29 17.33 10.33
N SER A 254 -16.56 16.16 10.92
CA SER A 254 -16.68 15.99 12.37
C SER A 254 -15.42 16.45 13.11
N ILE A 255 -14.24 15.97 12.68
CA ILE A 255 -12.96 16.31 13.29
C ILE A 255 -12.62 17.80 13.12
N ALA A 256 -12.76 18.32 11.89
CA ALA A 256 -12.42 19.72 11.62
C ALA A 256 -13.46 20.70 12.21
N GLY A 257 -14.65 20.23 12.61
CA GLY A 257 -15.76 21.08 13.07
C GLY A 257 -16.48 21.79 11.91
N ILE A 258 -16.54 21.16 10.75
CA ILE A 258 -17.28 21.64 9.59
C ILE A 258 -18.72 21.11 9.68
N SER A 259 -19.71 21.95 9.39
CA SER A 259 -21.12 21.52 9.33
C SER A 259 -21.31 20.35 8.36
N GLU A 260 -22.06 19.32 8.76
CA GLU A 260 -22.33 18.14 7.94
C GLU A 260 -22.94 18.47 6.58
N ASN A 261 -23.83 19.47 6.53
CA ASN A 261 -24.51 19.92 5.32
C ASN A 261 -23.62 20.76 4.38
N SER A 262 -22.41 21.11 4.81
CA SER A 262 -21.51 21.96 4.03
C SER A 262 -20.96 21.23 2.81
N LYS A 263 -21.12 21.81 1.62
CA LYS A 263 -20.57 21.28 0.36
C LYS A 263 -19.30 22.02 -0.11
N ARG A 264 -18.96 23.15 0.53
CA ARG A 264 -17.79 23.96 0.17
C ARG A 264 -16.48 23.23 0.44
N ARG A 265 -15.41 23.71 -0.19
CA ARG A 265 -14.05 23.34 0.23
C ARG A 265 -13.80 23.75 1.69
N PRO A 266 -12.97 23.00 2.42
CA PRO A 266 -12.43 23.44 3.69
C PRO A 266 -11.66 24.75 3.59
N THR A 267 -11.73 25.56 4.64
CA THR A 267 -10.83 26.69 4.84
C THR A 267 -9.44 26.19 5.23
N PHE A 268 -8.42 27.04 5.07
CA PHE A 268 -7.07 26.69 5.50
C PHE A 268 -6.98 26.42 7.01
N GLY A 269 -7.73 27.17 7.83
CA GLY A 269 -7.80 26.94 9.27
C GLY A 269 -8.37 25.57 9.64
N GLU A 270 -9.46 25.15 9.00
CA GLU A 270 -10.04 23.81 9.18
C GLU A 270 -9.09 22.70 8.71
N ASN A 271 -8.35 22.94 7.62
CA ASN A 271 -7.33 22.04 7.11
C ASN A 271 -6.17 21.84 8.11
N ILE A 272 -5.67 22.93 8.71
CA ILE A 272 -4.63 22.86 9.75
C ILE A 272 -5.18 22.24 11.03
N LYS A 273 -6.42 22.54 11.41
CA LYS A 273 -7.07 21.93 12.57
C LYS A 273 -7.15 20.41 12.44
N PHE A 274 -7.56 19.90 11.28
CA PHE A 274 -7.55 18.45 11.00
C PHE A 274 -6.13 17.86 11.12
N MET A 275 -5.13 18.53 10.54
CA MET A 275 -3.72 18.09 10.63
C MET A 275 -3.26 17.97 12.09
N VAL A 276 -3.49 18.99 12.90
CA VAL A 276 -3.01 19.04 14.28
C VAL A 276 -3.80 18.08 15.16
N GLN A 277 -5.13 18.09 15.10
CA GLN A 277 -5.97 17.28 15.98
C GLN A 277 -5.91 15.79 15.63
N PHE A 278 -6.09 15.45 14.36
CA PHE A 278 -6.16 14.06 13.94
C PHE A 278 -4.78 13.51 13.58
N GLN A 279 -4.06 14.13 12.65
CA GLN A 279 -2.84 13.50 12.12
C GLN A 279 -1.67 13.56 13.12
N PHE A 280 -1.42 14.71 13.75
CA PHE A 280 -0.34 14.83 14.74
C PHE A 280 -0.79 14.44 16.15
N GLY A 281 -2.01 14.81 16.55
CA GLY A 281 -2.55 14.48 17.86
C GLY A 281 -2.97 13.01 17.97
N TYR A 282 -4.07 12.66 17.31
CA TYR A 282 -4.68 11.33 17.45
C TYR A 282 -3.91 10.20 16.77
N MET A 283 -3.37 10.38 15.58
CA MET A 283 -2.59 9.35 14.89
C MET A 283 -1.22 9.28 15.52
N TYR A 284 -0.35 10.29 15.31
CA TYR A 284 1.02 10.21 15.83
C TYR A 284 1.09 10.19 17.37
N GLY A 285 0.46 11.15 18.04
CA GLY A 285 0.58 11.32 19.49
C GLY A 285 0.06 10.12 20.28
N ARG A 286 -1.05 9.51 19.86
CA ARG A 286 -1.60 8.31 20.52
C ARG A 286 -0.66 7.13 20.43
N TYR A 287 -0.12 6.81 19.25
CA TYR A 287 0.84 5.73 19.08
C TYR A 287 2.18 6.00 19.79
N PHE A 288 2.60 7.27 19.86
CA PHE A 288 3.72 7.66 20.69
C PHE A 288 3.44 7.36 22.18
N MET A 289 2.25 7.70 22.67
CA MET A 289 1.84 7.40 24.05
C MET A 289 1.67 5.89 24.30
N TRP A 290 1.19 5.11 23.33
CA TRP A 290 1.14 3.65 23.43
C TRP A 290 2.50 3.04 23.76
N ASN A 291 3.57 3.57 23.16
CA ASN A 291 4.92 3.06 23.33
C ASN A 291 5.59 3.52 24.63
N PHE A 292 5.24 4.69 25.16
CA PHE A 292 5.96 5.29 26.30
C PHE A 292 5.14 5.52 27.57
N VAL A 293 3.82 5.27 27.53
CA VAL A 293 2.90 5.38 28.67
C VAL A 293 2.09 4.11 28.87
N GLY A 294 1.65 3.49 27.78
CA GLY A 294 0.89 2.24 27.78
C GLY A 294 -0.34 2.32 26.86
N ARG A 295 -1.02 1.19 26.69
CA ARG A 295 -2.09 0.99 25.71
C ARG A 295 -3.34 0.41 26.37
N GLN A 296 -4.52 0.89 25.97
CA GLN A 296 -5.81 0.45 26.49
C GLN A 296 -6.16 -0.98 26.05
N ASP A 297 -5.97 -1.28 24.76
CA ASP A 297 -6.33 -2.53 24.08
C ASP A 297 -5.66 -2.61 22.70
N ASP A 298 -5.79 -3.74 22.02
CA ASP A 298 -5.30 -3.97 20.66
C ASP A 298 -6.32 -3.70 19.54
N GLU A 299 -7.44 -3.05 19.87
CA GLU A 299 -8.50 -2.71 18.92
C GLU A 299 -8.27 -1.33 18.29
N GLN A 300 -8.65 -1.18 17.02
CA GLN A 300 -8.49 0.10 16.33
C GLN A 300 -9.55 1.10 16.80
N GLY A 301 -9.13 2.11 17.55
CA GLY A 301 -10.01 3.20 18.00
C GLY A 301 -10.56 4.08 16.87
N LYS A 302 -11.77 4.61 17.06
CA LYS A 302 -12.43 5.58 16.17
C LYS A 302 -12.74 6.91 16.85
N LEU A 303 -11.75 7.50 17.55
CA LEU A 303 -11.93 8.67 18.44
C LEU A 303 -12.95 8.42 19.58
N ASP A 304 -13.27 7.17 19.85
CA ASP A 304 -14.08 6.76 20.98
C ASP A 304 -13.23 6.51 22.23
N ILE A 305 -13.91 6.41 23.37
CA ILE A 305 -13.26 6.15 24.67
C ILE A 305 -13.01 4.67 24.94
N LEU A 306 -13.58 3.78 24.12
CA LEU A 306 -13.61 2.34 24.40
C LEU A 306 -12.42 1.61 23.82
N ASN A 307 -11.90 2.06 22.67
CA ASN A 307 -10.90 1.34 21.92
C ASN A 307 -9.70 2.21 21.55
N GLY A 308 -8.54 1.59 21.56
CA GLY A 308 -7.33 2.10 20.96
C GLY A 308 -6.76 3.36 21.62
N ASN A 309 -7.13 3.72 22.85
CA ASN A 309 -6.50 4.83 23.56
C ASN A 309 -5.20 4.41 24.25
N TRP A 310 -4.43 5.40 24.72
CA TRP A 310 -3.31 5.14 25.64
C TRP A 310 -3.81 5.06 27.08
N LEU A 311 -3.18 4.20 27.86
CA LEU A 311 -3.52 3.92 29.25
C LEU A 311 -2.25 4.00 30.10
N SER A 312 -2.28 4.74 31.20
CA SER A 312 -1.09 4.92 32.05
C SER A 312 -0.96 3.89 33.17
N GLY A 313 -2.08 3.37 33.68
CA GLY A 313 -2.13 2.61 34.93
C GLY A 313 -2.28 3.50 36.16
N ILE A 314 -2.53 4.80 35.97
CA ILE A 314 -2.80 5.77 37.04
C ILE A 314 -4.27 6.18 36.95
N ASN A 315 -5.11 5.59 37.82
CA ASN A 315 -6.57 5.67 37.72
C ASN A 315 -7.09 7.11 37.55
N PHE A 316 -6.65 8.09 38.35
CA PHE A 316 -7.19 9.45 38.22
C PHE A 316 -6.89 10.13 36.87
N ILE A 317 -5.79 9.75 36.20
CA ILE A 317 -5.42 10.27 34.87
C ILE A 317 -6.22 9.55 33.78
N ASP A 318 -6.37 8.23 33.94
CA ASP A 318 -7.05 7.41 32.96
C ASP A 318 -8.56 7.60 33.02
N GLU A 319 -9.14 7.67 34.22
CA GLU A 319 -10.58 7.86 34.45
C GLU A 319 -11.08 9.23 33.98
N ALA A 320 -10.23 10.27 34.04
CA ALA A 320 -10.56 11.59 33.51
C ALA A 320 -10.77 11.60 31.99
N ARG A 321 -10.27 10.59 31.26
CA ARG A 321 -10.34 10.50 29.79
C ARG A 321 -11.21 9.34 29.31
N LEU A 322 -11.11 8.19 29.98
CA LEU A 322 -11.67 6.91 29.54
C LEU A 322 -12.84 6.42 30.41
N GLY A 323 -13.16 7.13 31.49
CA GLY A 323 -14.12 6.66 32.50
C GLY A 323 -13.52 5.58 33.42
N PRO A 324 -14.35 4.98 34.31
CA PRO A 324 -13.89 4.11 35.39
C PRO A 324 -12.94 3.00 34.91
N GLN A 325 -11.79 2.85 35.57
CA GLN A 325 -10.80 1.80 35.26
C GLN A 325 -10.81 0.65 36.29
N THR A 326 -11.81 0.65 37.15
CA THR A 326 -12.08 -0.38 38.16
C THR A 326 -13.36 -1.14 37.79
N ASN A 327 -13.47 -2.40 38.22
CA ASN A 327 -14.62 -3.28 37.91
C ASN A 327 -14.92 -3.41 36.40
N LEU A 328 -13.87 -3.46 35.58
CA LEU A 328 -14.00 -3.67 34.15
C LEU A 328 -14.48 -5.10 33.84
N PRO A 329 -15.26 -5.30 32.75
CA PRO A 329 -15.56 -6.63 32.22
C PRO A 329 -14.30 -7.48 32.00
N SER A 330 -14.44 -8.80 32.07
CA SER A 330 -13.34 -9.75 31.88
C SER A 330 -12.65 -9.58 30.52
N ASP A 331 -13.42 -9.26 29.49
CA ASP A 331 -12.89 -9.17 28.12
C ASP A 331 -12.03 -7.91 27.92
N ILE A 332 -12.33 -6.84 28.66
CA ILE A 332 -11.56 -5.58 28.64
C ILE A 332 -10.33 -5.70 29.57
N SER A 333 -10.53 -6.17 30.79
CA SER A 333 -9.44 -6.33 31.77
C SER A 333 -8.44 -7.41 31.39
N GLY A 334 -8.90 -8.46 30.70
CA GLY A 334 -8.11 -9.58 30.19
C GLY A 334 -7.61 -9.39 28.76
N ASN A 335 -7.89 -8.26 28.10
CA ASN A 335 -7.34 -7.97 26.78
C ASN A 335 -5.80 -8.00 26.85
N LYS A 336 -5.16 -8.83 26.03
CA LYS A 336 -3.69 -9.01 26.07
C LYS A 336 -2.94 -7.72 25.72
N GLY A 337 -3.53 -6.87 24.88
CA GLY A 337 -2.97 -5.57 24.48
C GLY A 337 -3.15 -4.45 25.49
N ARG A 338 -3.76 -4.71 26.66
CA ARG A 338 -3.90 -3.75 27.76
C ARG A 338 -2.61 -3.69 28.59
N ASN A 339 -1.79 -2.69 28.30
CA ASN A 339 -0.44 -2.54 28.85
C ASN A 339 -0.29 -1.21 29.61
N VAL A 340 0.36 -1.22 30.78
CA VAL A 340 0.56 0.00 31.60
C VAL A 340 2.03 0.20 31.95
N TYR A 341 2.57 1.40 31.69
CA TYR A 341 3.97 1.75 31.96
C TYR A 341 4.14 2.87 32.99
N TYR A 342 3.05 3.39 33.56
CA TYR A 342 3.06 4.40 34.62
C TYR A 342 3.87 5.66 34.28
N PHE A 343 3.91 6.02 32.98
CA PHE A 343 4.75 7.09 32.43
C PHE A 343 6.27 6.93 32.62
N LEU A 344 6.76 5.81 33.17
CA LEU A 344 8.19 5.64 33.47
C LEU A 344 9.09 5.80 32.22
N PRO A 345 8.78 5.18 31.06
CA PRO A 345 9.56 5.38 29.85
C PRO A 345 9.50 6.83 29.36
N LEU A 346 8.30 7.43 29.34
CA LEU A 346 8.11 8.82 28.91
C LEU A 346 8.90 9.80 29.78
N ILE A 347 8.78 9.70 31.11
CA ILE A 347 9.46 10.59 32.07
C ILE A 347 10.97 10.47 31.92
N LEU A 348 11.50 9.23 31.87
CA LEU A 348 12.94 9.02 31.70
C LEU A 348 13.44 9.57 30.35
N GLY A 349 12.66 9.40 29.28
CA GLY A 349 12.96 10.00 27.98
C GLY A 349 12.94 11.53 28.00
N LEU A 350 11.96 12.15 28.65
CA LEU A 350 11.90 13.61 28.81
C LEU A 350 13.08 14.15 29.64
N ILE A 351 13.47 13.46 30.71
CA ILE A 351 14.69 13.79 31.47
C ILE A 351 15.90 13.78 30.53
N GLY A 352 16.02 12.77 29.67
CA GLY A 352 17.10 12.70 28.67
C GLY A 352 17.05 13.80 27.62
N VAL A 353 15.87 14.16 27.12
CA VAL A 353 15.65 15.30 26.20
C VAL A 353 16.18 16.58 26.82
N PHE A 354 15.73 16.92 28.05
CA PHE A 354 16.15 18.14 28.71
C PHE A 354 17.63 18.10 29.11
N PHE A 355 18.15 16.95 29.49
CA PHE A 355 19.56 16.76 29.80
C PHE A 355 20.44 17.02 28.57
N GLN A 356 20.13 16.40 27.43
CA GLN A 356 20.89 16.60 26.19
C GLN A 356 20.75 18.04 25.68
N LEU A 357 19.56 18.63 25.73
CA LEU A 357 19.32 20.02 25.31
C LEU A 357 20.23 21.01 26.05
N ASN A 358 20.46 20.79 27.35
CA ASN A 358 21.29 21.65 28.18
C ASN A 358 22.80 21.37 28.04
N LEU A 359 23.20 20.15 27.71
CA LEU A 359 24.60 19.77 27.58
C LEU A 359 25.17 19.96 26.18
N ASP A 360 24.42 19.56 25.16
CA ASP A 360 24.88 19.53 23.77
C ASP A 360 23.72 19.84 22.82
N LEU A 361 23.46 21.14 22.65
CA LEU A 361 22.43 21.66 21.78
C LEU A 361 22.61 21.22 20.31
N LYS A 362 23.85 21.03 19.85
CA LYS A 362 24.16 20.67 18.46
C LYS A 362 23.70 19.24 18.19
N ASN A 363 24.13 18.29 19.02
CA ASN A 363 23.72 16.89 18.86
C ASN A 363 22.26 16.66 19.26
N PHE A 364 21.71 17.45 20.19
CA PHE A 364 20.27 17.47 20.44
C PHE A 364 19.50 17.82 19.16
N TYR A 365 19.91 18.86 18.45
CA TYR A 365 19.24 19.26 17.21
C TYR A 365 19.31 18.18 16.12
N VAL A 366 20.44 17.46 16.01
CA VAL A 366 20.57 16.31 15.09
C VAL A 366 19.53 15.22 15.40
N LEU A 367 19.40 14.83 16.67
CA LEU A 367 18.40 13.84 17.08
C LEU A 367 16.97 14.37 16.94
N LEU A 368 16.73 15.64 17.24
CA LEU A 368 15.42 16.28 17.05
C LEU A 368 15.00 16.24 15.57
N LEU A 369 15.90 16.56 14.65
CA LEU A 369 15.62 16.43 13.22
C LEU A 369 15.30 14.99 12.86
N PHE A 370 16.07 14.02 13.35
CA PHE A 370 15.82 12.62 13.06
C PHE A 370 14.44 12.18 13.59
N PHE A 371 14.08 12.57 14.82
CA PHE A 371 12.78 12.34 15.44
C PHE A 371 11.63 12.96 14.63
N VAL A 372 11.76 14.23 14.21
CA VAL A 372 10.73 14.95 13.45
C VAL A 372 10.54 14.33 12.06
N PHE A 373 11.63 14.03 11.35
CA PHE A 373 11.55 13.47 10.00
C PHE A 373 10.96 12.06 9.98
N THR A 374 11.29 11.23 10.98
CA THR A 374 10.78 9.86 11.10
C THR A 374 9.45 9.75 11.83
N GLY A 375 8.86 10.87 12.27
CA GLY A 375 7.55 10.91 12.94
C GLY A 375 6.59 11.89 12.26
N LEU A 376 6.67 13.17 12.62
CA LEU A 376 5.71 14.17 12.14
C LEU A 376 5.80 14.42 10.63
N ALA A 377 7.02 14.44 10.05
CA ALA A 377 7.18 14.71 8.62
C ALA A 377 6.67 13.55 7.75
N ILE A 378 6.80 12.30 8.20
CA ILE A 378 6.25 11.15 7.45
C ILE A 378 4.72 11.13 7.51
N ILE A 379 4.12 11.52 8.64
CA ILE A 379 2.66 11.71 8.75
C ILE A 379 2.19 12.87 7.86
N PHE A 380 2.96 13.95 7.81
CA PHE A 380 2.72 15.02 6.86
C PHE A 380 2.75 14.51 5.42
N TYR A 381 3.78 13.76 5.04
CA TYR A 381 3.95 13.23 3.68
C TYR A 381 2.86 12.22 3.28
N THR A 382 2.55 11.26 4.16
CA THR A 382 1.60 10.17 3.87
C THR A 382 0.14 10.61 3.92
N ASN A 383 -0.16 11.72 4.61
CA ASN A 383 -1.49 12.30 4.71
C ASN A 383 -2.57 11.28 5.11
N PRO A 384 -2.43 10.60 6.27
CA PRO A 384 -3.34 9.54 6.67
C PRO A 384 -4.77 10.07 6.82
N LYS A 385 -5.71 9.27 6.32
CA LYS A 385 -7.15 9.54 6.33
C LYS A 385 -7.78 9.01 7.63
N PRO A 386 -8.92 9.57 8.08
CA PRO A 386 -9.55 9.10 9.30
C PRO A 386 -10.19 7.72 9.14
N PHE A 387 -9.81 6.82 10.05
CA PHE A 387 -10.37 5.48 10.23
C PHE A 387 -10.28 4.58 9.01
N GLU A 388 -9.09 4.50 8.40
CA GLU A 388 -8.79 3.46 7.41
C GLU A 388 -9.04 2.06 8.00
N PRO A 389 -9.34 1.02 7.20
CA PRO A 389 -9.53 -0.34 7.71
C PRO A 389 -8.36 -0.87 8.55
N ARG A 390 -7.17 -0.33 8.31
CA ARG A 390 -5.98 -0.55 9.11
C ARG A 390 -5.14 0.73 9.16
N GLU A 391 -4.89 1.24 10.35
CA GLU A 391 -3.92 2.31 10.58
C GLU A 391 -2.47 1.79 10.41
N ARG A 392 -1.60 2.62 9.82
CA ARG A 392 -0.20 2.27 9.49
C ARG A 392 0.79 2.89 10.49
N ASP A 393 0.61 2.56 11.76
CA ASP A 393 1.44 3.01 12.88
C ASP A 393 2.93 2.65 12.74
N TYR A 394 3.24 1.55 12.07
CA TYR A 394 4.62 1.14 11.78
C TYR A 394 5.43 2.19 11.00
N ALA A 395 4.78 3.12 10.29
CA ALA A 395 5.46 4.18 9.54
C ALA A 395 6.20 5.19 10.44
N VAL A 396 5.82 5.30 11.72
CA VAL A 396 6.39 6.29 12.67
C VAL A 396 7.33 5.67 13.70
N VAL A 397 7.57 4.35 13.63
CA VAL A 397 8.44 3.63 14.57
C VAL A 397 9.87 4.18 14.60
N GLY A 398 10.33 4.77 13.49
CA GLY A 398 11.63 5.45 13.44
C GLY A 398 11.78 6.53 14.52
N SER A 399 10.75 7.32 14.79
CA SER A 399 10.83 8.36 15.83
C SER A 399 10.81 7.76 17.24
N PHE A 400 10.17 6.60 17.42
CA PHE A 400 10.16 5.89 18.70
C PHE A 400 11.55 5.36 19.06
N TYR A 401 12.30 4.86 18.07
CA TYR A 401 13.71 4.53 18.28
C TYR A 401 14.55 5.73 18.69
N VAL A 402 14.31 6.91 18.09
CA VAL A 402 15.01 8.13 18.50
C VAL A 402 14.66 8.53 19.93
N PHE A 403 13.38 8.40 20.33
CA PHE A 403 12.98 8.68 21.70
C PHE A 403 13.60 7.68 22.70
N ALA A 404 13.78 6.41 22.32
CA ALA A 404 14.50 5.43 23.13
C ALA A 404 15.98 5.81 23.36
N ILE A 405 16.62 6.50 22.41
CA ILE A 405 17.96 7.07 22.62
C ILE A 405 17.91 8.14 23.74
N TRP A 406 16.89 8.98 23.76
CA TRP A 406 16.68 9.93 24.86
C TRP A 406 16.39 9.25 26.19
N ILE A 407 15.69 8.11 26.21
CA ILE A 407 15.56 7.31 27.44
C ILE A 407 16.95 6.90 27.96
N GLY A 408 17.86 6.48 27.07
CA GLY A 408 19.27 6.20 27.42
C GLY A 408 19.99 7.43 28.00
N PHE A 409 19.80 8.62 27.40
CA PHE A 409 20.30 9.86 27.98
C PHE A 409 19.67 10.19 29.33
N GLY A 410 18.43 9.79 29.58
CA GLY A 410 17.78 9.92 30.89
C GLY A 410 18.52 9.13 31.98
N VAL A 411 18.95 7.91 31.67
CA VAL A 411 19.79 7.10 32.57
C VAL A 411 21.11 7.81 32.87
N LEU A 412 21.76 8.35 31.83
CA LEU A 412 22.99 9.13 31.99
C LEU A 412 22.76 10.39 32.84
N ALA A 413 21.64 11.09 32.65
CA ALA A 413 21.27 12.28 33.39
C ALA A 413 21.12 11.99 34.89
N LEU A 414 20.49 10.86 35.24
CA LEU A 414 20.36 10.43 36.62
C LEU A 414 21.73 10.14 37.24
N TYR A 415 22.60 9.43 36.54
CA TYR A 415 23.98 9.21 36.99
C TYR A 415 24.72 10.54 37.21
N GLU A 416 24.71 11.42 36.22
CA GLU A 416 25.40 12.71 36.27
C GLU A 416 24.87 13.62 37.40
N LYS A 417 23.58 13.54 37.73
CA LYS A 417 23.00 14.33 38.82
C LYS A 417 23.46 13.89 40.22
N PHE A 418 23.75 12.60 40.40
CA PHE A 418 24.05 12.02 41.71
C PHE A 418 25.52 11.57 41.89
N LYS A 419 26.34 11.61 40.84
CA LYS A 419 27.74 11.11 40.85
C LYS A 419 28.64 11.74 41.91
N ASP A 420 28.33 12.95 42.36
CA ASP A 420 29.11 13.69 43.36
C ASP A 420 28.60 13.46 44.79
N LYS A 421 27.46 12.76 44.95
CA LYS A 421 26.81 12.50 46.25
C LYS A 421 26.95 11.06 46.73
N ILE A 422 27.26 10.13 45.82
CA ILE A 422 27.28 8.68 46.06
C ILE A 422 28.54 8.11 45.40
N ASN A 423 29.04 6.96 45.87
CA ASN A 423 30.11 6.22 45.21
C ASN A 423 29.77 5.97 43.73
N LYS A 424 30.65 6.39 42.82
CA LYS A 424 30.42 6.37 41.36
C LYS A 424 30.14 4.98 40.81
N THR A 425 30.89 3.97 41.25
CA THR A 425 30.71 2.59 40.80
C THR A 425 29.35 2.05 41.26
N PHE A 426 29.03 2.23 42.53
CA PHE A 426 27.73 1.82 43.07
C PHE A 426 26.57 2.55 42.40
N LEU A 427 26.69 3.86 42.17
CA LEU A 427 25.68 4.65 41.48
C LEU A 427 25.47 4.20 40.04
N ALA A 428 26.56 3.93 39.30
CA ALA A 428 26.46 3.47 37.92
C ALA A 428 25.68 2.14 37.84
N PHE A 429 26.04 1.15 38.66
CA PHE A 429 25.29 -0.11 38.73
C PHE A 429 23.84 0.09 39.20
N GLY A 430 23.63 0.89 40.24
CA GLY A 430 22.31 1.13 40.81
C GLY A 430 21.35 1.82 39.84
N VAL A 431 21.79 2.90 39.18
CA VAL A 431 20.98 3.64 38.21
C VAL A 431 20.69 2.79 36.98
N SER A 432 21.70 2.08 36.44
CA SER A 432 21.49 1.17 35.31
C SER A 432 20.52 0.03 35.64
N ALA A 433 20.69 -0.66 36.77
CA ALA A 433 19.80 -1.74 37.20
C ALA A 433 18.38 -1.24 37.45
N LEU A 434 18.22 -0.13 38.17
CA LEU A 434 16.91 0.46 38.44
C LEU A 434 16.20 0.87 37.14
N SER A 435 16.92 1.48 36.20
CA SER A 435 16.35 1.90 34.92
C SER A 435 15.97 0.70 34.04
N LEU A 436 16.79 -0.36 34.04
CA LEU A 436 16.52 -1.62 33.34
C LEU A 436 15.27 -2.32 33.90
N VAL A 437 15.08 -2.30 35.23
CA VAL A 437 13.89 -2.86 35.87
C VAL A 437 12.67 -1.99 35.60
N ALA A 438 12.78 -0.67 35.78
CA ALA A 438 11.67 0.26 35.69
C ALA A 438 11.10 0.42 34.27
N VAL A 439 11.94 0.31 33.24
CA VAL A 439 11.53 0.57 31.85
C VAL A 439 11.58 -0.70 30.99
N PRO A 440 12.74 -1.22 30.54
CA PRO A 440 12.76 -2.42 29.69
C PRO A 440 12.11 -3.66 30.30
N SER A 441 12.29 -3.94 31.59
CA SER A 441 11.72 -5.15 32.21
C SER A 441 10.21 -5.04 32.38
N LEU A 442 9.70 -3.86 32.76
CA LEU A 442 8.26 -3.60 32.80
C LEU A 442 7.64 -3.72 31.41
N MET A 443 8.23 -3.08 30.41
CA MET A 443 7.75 -3.18 29.03
C MET A 443 7.81 -4.62 28.52
N ALA A 444 8.88 -5.37 28.80
CA ALA A 444 8.97 -6.78 28.41
C ALA A 444 7.88 -7.62 29.09
N ASN A 445 7.62 -7.41 30.39
CA ASN A 445 6.58 -8.13 31.12
C ASN A 445 5.18 -7.83 30.57
N GLN A 446 4.86 -6.56 30.34
CA GLN A 446 3.55 -6.13 29.84
C GLN A 446 3.31 -6.59 28.40
N ASN A 447 4.35 -6.57 27.54
CA ASN A 447 4.21 -6.87 26.11
C ASN A 447 4.56 -8.32 25.71
N TRP A 448 4.85 -9.22 26.66
CA TRP A 448 5.29 -10.57 26.28
C TRP A 448 4.17 -11.38 25.64
N ASN A 449 2.98 -11.33 26.23
CA ASN A 449 1.83 -12.15 25.86
C ASN A 449 1.08 -11.64 24.61
N ASP A 450 1.13 -10.34 24.30
CA ASP A 450 0.49 -9.75 23.12
C ASP A 450 1.39 -9.79 21.87
N HIS A 451 2.72 -9.84 22.05
CA HIS A 451 3.68 -10.02 20.97
C HIS A 451 4.01 -11.49 20.65
N ASP A 452 3.65 -12.43 21.52
CA ASP A 452 3.74 -13.85 21.19
C ASP A 452 2.76 -14.22 20.06
N ARG A 453 3.33 -14.61 18.91
CA ARG A 453 2.58 -15.04 17.72
C ARG A 453 2.69 -16.54 17.47
N SER A 454 3.32 -17.31 18.36
CA SER A 454 3.58 -18.75 18.18
C SER A 454 2.32 -19.58 17.97
N GLY A 455 1.19 -19.17 18.56
CA GLY A 455 -0.11 -19.83 18.42
C GLY A 455 -1.02 -19.28 17.32
N ARG A 456 -0.56 -18.34 16.47
CA ARG A 456 -1.41 -17.67 15.46
C ARG A 456 -1.46 -18.44 14.15
N PHE A 457 -2.34 -19.45 14.08
CA PHE A 457 -2.54 -20.27 12.87
C PHE A 457 -3.70 -19.83 11.98
N SER A 458 -4.52 -18.86 12.41
CA SER A 458 -5.80 -18.54 11.76
C SER A 458 -5.69 -18.26 10.26
N ALA A 459 -4.69 -17.50 9.81
CA ALA A 459 -4.51 -17.21 8.38
C ALA A 459 -4.21 -18.49 7.58
N ARG A 460 -3.30 -19.33 8.08
CA ARG A 460 -2.95 -20.61 7.45
C ARG A 460 -4.13 -21.59 7.47
N SER A 461 -4.77 -21.76 8.62
CA SER A 461 -5.92 -22.67 8.80
C SER A 461 -7.12 -22.24 7.96
N MET A 462 -7.40 -20.93 7.89
CA MET A 462 -8.47 -20.40 7.04
C MET A 462 -8.20 -20.67 5.55
N ALA A 463 -6.97 -20.42 5.10
CA ALA A 463 -6.55 -20.74 3.73
C ALA A 463 -6.70 -22.24 3.42
N GLN A 464 -6.25 -23.10 4.32
CA GLN A 464 -6.38 -24.55 4.17
C GLN A 464 -7.86 -24.96 4.08
N ASN A 465 -8.71 -24.47 4.98
CA ASN A 465 -10.13 -24.76 4.99
C ASN A 465 -10.85 -24.28 3.71
N TYR A 466 -10.49 -23.11 3.18
CA TYR A 466 -11.03 -22.66 1.88
C TYR A 466 -10.67 -23.61 0.74
N LEU A 467 -9.41 -24.06 0.67
CA LEU A 467 -9.00 -25.02 -0.36
C LEU A 467 -9.66 -26.40 -0.16
N ASP A 468 -9.78 -26.88 1.08
CA ASP A 468 -10.43 -28.17 1.40
C ASP A 468 -11.92 -28.18 1.11
N SER A 469 -12.56 -27.01 1.18
CA SER A 469 -13.95 -26.80 0.79
C SER A 469 -14.18 -26.94 -0.72
N CYS A 470 -13.13 -26.78 -1.53
CA CYS A 470 -13.24 -26.75 -2.98
C CYS A 470 -13.01 -28.15 -3.59
N GLN A 471 -13.84 -28.51 -4.56
CA GLN A 471 -13.63 -29.66 -5.44
C GLN A 471 -12.32 -29.56 -6.25
N ASN A 472 -11.87 -30.69 -6.81
CA ASN A 472 -10.66 -30.74 -7.64
C ASN A 472 -10.80 -29.85 -8.89
N ASP A 473 -9.69 -29.21 -9.28
CA ASP A 473 -9.61 -28.29 -10.44
C ASP A 473 -10.60 -27.11 -10.40
N ALA A 474 -11.04 -26.72 -9.21
CA ALA A 474 -11.92 -25.58 -9.01
C ALA A 474 -11.24 -24.24 -9.35
N ILE A 475 -12.07 -23.25 -9.70
CA ILE A 475 -11.71 -21.84 -9.73
C ILE A 475 -12.25 -21.19 -8.46
N LEU A 476 -11.38 -20.66 -7.62
CA LEU A 476 -11.73 -19.97 -6.38
C LEU A 476 -11.51 -18.46 -6.57
N PHE A 477 -12.61 -17.71 -6.64
CA PHE A 477 -12.56 -16.27 -6.58
C PHE A 477 -12.33 -15.80 -5.14
N THR A 478 -11.40 -14.86 -5.01
CA THR A 478 -11.02 -14.16 -3.78
C THR A 478 -11.20 -12.67 -3.99
N ILE A 479 -11.39 -11.92 -2.92
CA ILE A 479 -11.76 -10.50 -3.02
C ILE A 479 -10.55 -9.59 -2.83
N GLY A 480 -9.74 -9.83 -1.80
CA GLY A 480 -8.70 -8.90 -1.38
C GLY A 480 -7.42 -9.56 -0.90
N ASP A 481 -6.57 -8.77 -0.24
CA ASP A 481 -5.26 -9.25 0.19
C ASP A 481 -5.36 -10.28 1.32
N ASN A 482 -6.35 -10.14 2.20
CA ASN A 482 -6.47 -10.90 3.45
C ASN A 482 -6.89 -12.36 3.23
N ASP A 483 -7.68 -12.65 2.20
CA ASP A 483 -8.05 -14.01 1.81
C ASP A 483 -7.06 -14.58 0.78
N THR A 484 -6.58 -13.77 -0.16
CA THR A 484 -5.70 -14.21 -1.25
C THR A 484 -4.29 -14.59 -0.79
N TYR A 485 -3.61 -13.74 -0.01
CA TYR A 485 -2.19 -13.96 0.30
C TYR A 485 -1.95 -15.22 1.14
N PRO A 486 -2.79 -15.55 2.15
CA PRO A 486 -2.66 -16.82 2.86
C PRO A 486 -2.84 -18.04 1.93
N LEU A 487 -3.76 -17.97 0.97
CA LEU A 487 -3.97 -19.05 -0.01
C LEU A 487 -2.77 -19.22 -0.94
N TRP A 488 -2.22 -18.12 -1.45
CA TRP A 488 -0.97 -18.14 -2.22
C TRP A 488 0.18 -18.73 -1.42
N TYR A 489 0.34 -18.35 -0.16
CA TYR A 489 1.40 -18.90 0.69
C TYR A 489 1.33 -20.43 0.79
N ILE A 490 0.17 -21.01 1.11
CA ILE A 490 0.06 -22.45 1.26
C ILE A 490 0.20 -23.22 -0.06
N GLN A 491 -0.18 -22.63 -1.20
CA GLN A 491 0.05 -23.23 -2.52
C GLN A 491 1.52 -23.16 -2.94
N GLU A 492 2.14 -21.97 -2.84
CA GLU A 492 3.50 -21.71 -3.35
C GLU A 492 4.60 -22.27 -2.44
N ILE A 493 4.41 -22.20 -1.12
CA ILE A 493 5.44 -22.58 -0.13
C ILE A 493 5.17 -23.97 0.43
N GLU A 494 3.94 -24.25 0.85
CA GLU A 494 3.60 -25.56 1.44
C GLU A 494 3.20 -26.61 0.41
N GLY A 495 2.94 -26.21 -0.85
CA GLY A 495 2.59 -27.11 -1.94
C GLY A 495 1.18 -27.72 -1.84
N TYR A 496 0.29 -27.13 -1.05
CA TYR A 496 -1.04 -27.66 -0.74
C TYR A 496 -2.08 -27.30 -1.82
N ARG A 497 -2.87 -28.28 -2.28
CA ARG A 497 -3.99 -28.08 -3.25
C ARG A 497 -3.64 -27.17 -4.44
N ARG A 498 -2.52 -27.47 -5.11
CA ARG A 498 -2.02 -26.74 -6.30
C ARG A 498 -2.84 -26.97 -7.58
N ASP A 499 -3.92 -27.75 -7.47
CA ASP A 499 -4.92 -27.99 -8.51
C ASP A 499 -5.97 -26.85 -8.62
N ILE A 500 -6.18 -26.08 -7.56
CA ILE A 500 -7.17 -24.98 -7.53
C ILE A 500 -6.58 -23.71 -8.13
N LYS A 501 -7.31 -23.06 -9.05
CA LYS A 501 -6.95 -21.74 -9.58
C LYS A 501 -7.52 -20.63 -8.70
N ILE A 502 -6.67 -19.88 -8.02
CA ILE A 502 -7.07 -18.71 -7.22
C ILE A 502 -7.11 -17.47 -8.10
N VAL A 503 -8.26 -16.79 -8.15
CA VAL A 503 -8.45 -15.55 -8.91
C VAL A 503 -8.88 -14.43 -7.95
N ASN A 504 -8.03 -13.43 -7.75
CA ASN A 504 -8.34 -12.25 -6.95
C ASN A 504 -9.07 -11.21 -7.81
N SER A 505 -10.33 -10.91 -7.48
CA SER A 505 -11.20 -10.02 -8.25
C SER A 505 -10.69 -8.57 -8.30
N SER A 506 -10.02 -8.10 -7.25
CA SER A 506 -9.42 -6.75 -7.19
C SER A 506 -8.19 -6.62 -8.11
N LEU A 507 -7.39 -7.68 -8.25
CA LEU A 507 -6.23 -7.71 -9.15
C LEU A 507 -6.63 -8.02 -10.61
N PHE A 508 -7.80 -8.63 -10.81
CA PHE A 508 -8.35 -9.02 -12.12
C PHE A 508 -8.77 -7.85 -13.01
N ASN A 509 -8.41 -6.63 -12.61
CA ASN A 509 -8.49 -5.42 -13.44
C ASN A 509 -7.18 -5.13 -14.20
N THR A 510 -6.07 -5.81 -13.84
CA THR A 510 -4.75 -5.52 -14.39
C THR A 510 -4.33 -6.55 -15.45
N ALA A 511 -3.78 -6.07 -16.57
CA ALA A 511 -3.42 -6.92 -17.71
C ALA A 511 -2.44 -8.05 -17.33
N TRP A 512 -1.40 -7.73 -16.55
CA TRP A 512 -0.41 -8.71 -16.08
C TRP A 512 -1.06 -9.84 -15.28
N TYR A 513 -2.03 -9.54 -14.41
CA TYR A 513 -2.66 -10.56 -13.58
C TYR A 513 -3.59 -11.46 -14.41
N ILE A 514 -4.30 -10.86 -15.38
CA ILE A 514 -5.14 -11.62 -16.31
C ILE A 514 -4.30 -12.59 -17.13
N ASP A 515 -3.16 -12.15 -17.67
CA ASP A 515 -2.22 -13.03 -18.38
C ASP A 515 -1.73 -14.19 -17.49
N GLN A 516 -1.49 -13.93 -16.20
CA GLN A 516 -1.13 -14.97 -15.25
C GLN A 516 -2.25 -15.98 -14.98
N MET A 517 -3.51 -15.54 -14.98
CA MET A 517 -4.66 -16.44 -14.80
C MET A 517 -4.93 -17.30 -16.04
N LYS A 518 -4.59 -16.78 -17.23
CA LYS A 518 -4.76 -17.45 -18.52
C LYS A 518 -3.67 -18.45 -18.88
N ARG A 519 -2.74 -18.73 -17.97
CA ARG A 519 -1.76 -19.83 -18.07
C ARG A 519 -2.03 -20.94 -17.05
N LYS A 520 -1.56 -22.14 -17.39
CA LYS A 520 -1.45 -23.24 -16.43
C LYS A 520 -0.42 -22.87 -15.36
N THR A 521 -0.75 -23.12 -14.09
CA THR A 521 0.12 -22.85 -12.94
C THR A 521 0.15 -24.11 -12.10
N TYR A 522 1.31 -24.76 -12.01
CA TYR A 522 1.43 -26.09 -11.41
C TYR A 522 0.42 -27.08 -12.02
N ASP A 523 -0.52 -27.58 -11.22
CA ASP A 523 -1.55 -28.53 -11.62
C ASP A 523 -2.85 -27.84 -12.05
N ALA A 524 -3.04 -26.57 -11.69
CA ALA A 524 -4.24 -25.80 -12.00
C ALA A 524 -4.26 -25.28 -13.45
N GLU A 525 -5.24 -25.72 -14.23
CA GLU A 525 -5.45 -25.29 -15.62
C GLU A 525 -5.79 -23.80 -15.73
N ALA A 526 -5.45 -23.20 -16.88
CA ALA A 526 -5.78 -21.82 -17.20
C ALA A 526 -7.28 -21.53 -17.03
N ILE A 527 -7.64 -20.30 -16.68
CA ILE A 527 -9.05 -19.90 -16.65
C ILE A 527 -9.68 -20.04 -18.05
N PRO A 528 -10.95 -20.47 -18.16
CA PRO A 528 -11.65 -20.46 -19.44
C PRO A 528 -11.95 -19.00 -19.81
N SER A 529 -11.47 -18.54 -20.95
CA SER A 529 -11.68 -17.16 -21.40
C SER A 529 -11.53 -17.04 -22.91
N GLN A 530 -12.38 -16.24 -23.54
CA GLN A 530 -12.28 -15.95 -24.99
C GLN A 530 -11.55 -14.63 -25.27
N LEU A 531 -11.42 -13.74 -24.28
CA LEU A 531 -10.79 -12.44 -24.47
C LEU A 531 -9.30 -12.61 -24.76
N THR A 532 -8.77 -11.98 -25.81
CA THR A 532 -7.32 -11.90 -26.08
C THR A 532 -6.69 -10.70 -25.37
N HIS A 533 -5.36 -10.65 -25.26
CA HIS A 533 -4.63 -9.60 -24.54
C HIS A 533 -5.04 -8.18 -24.96
N ASP A 534 -5.19 -7.94 -26.27
CA ASP A 534 -5.66 -6.65 -26.80
C ASP A 534 -7.03 -6.19 -26.31
N LYS A 535 -7.84 -7.10 -25.76
CA LYS A 535 -9.18 -6.77 -25.24
C LYS A 535 -9.15 -6.25 -23.80
N TYR A 536 -8.07 -6.51 -23.05
CA TYR A 536 -7.97 -6.18 -21.62
C TYR A 536 -6.67 -5.49 -21.21
N LYS A 537 -5.74 -5.21 -22.14
CA LYS A 537 -4.57 -4.36 -21.88
C LYS A 537 -4.98 -2.99 -21.33
N ASN A 538 -4.02 -2.26 -20.74
CA ASN A 538 -4.32 -0.95 -20.14
C ASN A 538 -4.94 0.00 -21.18
N GLY A 539 -6.04 0.66 -20.81
CA GLY A 539 -6.82 1.54 -21.69
C GLY A 539 -7.82 0.81 -22.59
N SER A 540 -7.95 -0.51 -22.50
CA SER A 540 -8.95 -1.28 -23.25
C SER A 540 -10.04 -1.80 -22.31
N ARG A 541 -11.29 -1.37 -22.54
CA ARG A 541 -12.48 -1.86 -21.81
C ARG A 541 -12.34 -1.73 -20.29
N GLU A 542 -11.75 -0.64 -19.83
CA GLU A 542 -11.60 -0.34 -18.40
C GLU A 542 -12.97 -0.28 -17.70
N ILE A 543 -13.93 0.36 -18.38
CA ILE A 543 -15.33 0.43 -18.00
C ILE A 543 -16.17 0.16 -19.25
N ILE A 544 -17.17 -0.70 -19.11
CA ILE A 544 -18.22 -0.88 -20.12
C ILE A 544 -19.48 -0.21 -19.60
N TYR A 545 -19.98 0.78 -20.35
CA TYR A 545 -21.13 1.56 -19.91
C TYR A 545 -22.44 0.83 -20.19
N GLY A 546 -23.39 0.96 -19.26
CA GLY A 546 -24.75 0.54 -19.51
C GLY A 546 -25.49 1.62 -20.30
N SER A 547 -26.08 1.25 -21.43
CA SER A 547 -26.98 2.13 -22.18
C SER A 547 -28.16 1.31 -22.64
N LYS A 548 -29.25 1.39 -21.89
CA LYS A 548 -30.43 0.56 -22.12
C LYS A 548 -31.08 0.89 -23.47
N GLN A 549 -30.97 -0.03 -24.42
CA GLN A 549 -31.61 0.01 -25.73
C GLN A 549 -32.72 -1.05 -25.87
N THR A 550 -32.72 -2.07 -25.00
CA THR A 550 -33.73 -3.14 -25.03
C THR A 550 -33.99 -3.70 -23.63
N ASP A 551 -35.22 -4.15 -23.40
CA ASP A 551 -35.60 -4.92 -22.20
C ASP A 551 -35.40 -6.44 -22.37
N LYS A 552 -35.00 -6.89 -23.57
CA LYS A 552 -34.73 -8.30 -23.83
C LYS A 552 -33.57 -8.78 -22.97
N ARG A 553 -33.73 -9.95 -22.35
CA ARG A 553 -32.65 -10.66 -21.68
C ARG A 553 -31.80 -11.37 -22.72
N TRP A 554 -30.49 -11.18 -22.67
CA TRP A 554 -29.54 -11.76 -23.63
C TRP A 554 -28.89 -13.02 -23.08
N ASP A 555 -28.59 -13.98 -23.96
CA ASP A 555 -27.70 -15.08 -23.58
C ASP A 555 -26.31 -14.52 -23.23
N ILE A 556 -25.67 -15.08 -22.21
CA ILE A 556 -24.34 -14.63 -21.76
C ILE A 556 -23.31 -14.69 -22.90
N LYS A 557 -23.42 -15.64 -23.84
CA LYS A 557 -22.51 -15.70 -24.99
C LYS A 557 -22.76 -14.55 -25.97
N ASP A 558 -24.02 -14.19 -26.22
CA ASP A 558 -24.37 -13.04 -27.05
C ASP A 558 -23.88 -11.73 -26.41
N PHE A 559 -24.06 -11.61 -25.09
CA PHE A 559 -23.52 -10.50 -24.31
C PHE A 559 -22.01 -10.41 -24.45
N MET A 560 -21.27 -11.50 -24.21
CA MET A 560 -19.81 -11.46 -24.32
C MET A 560 -19.32 -11.22 -25.76
N ASN A 561 -19.99 -11.78 -26.77
CA ASN A 561 -19.71 -11.53 -28.19
C ASN A 561 -19.88 -10.05 -28.53
N TRP A 562 -20.89 -9.39 -27.97
CA TRP A 562 -21.09 -7.95 -28.10
C TRP A 562 -19.94 -7.18 -27.47
N ILE A 563 -19.54 -7.53 -26.25
CA ILE A 563 -18.46 -6.85 -25.53
C ILE A 563 -17.11 -6.96 -26.26
N VAL A 564 -16.79 -8.12 -26.83
CA VAL A 564 -15.51 -8.33 -27.55
C VAL A 564 -15.53 -7.83 -28.98
N SER A 565 -16.70 -7.43 -29.50
CA SER A 565 -16.86 -6.90 -30.84
C SER A 565 -16.03 -5.63 -31.05
N GLU A 566 -15.56 -5.47 -32.28
CA GLU A 566 -14.89 -4.23 -32.74
C GLU A 566 -15.80 -3.40 -33.66
N ASP A 567 -17.06 -3.82 -33.82
CA ASP A 567 -18.04 -3.11 -34.63
C ASP A 567 -18.42 -1.78 -33.97
N ASP A 568 -18.42 -0.70 -34.75
CA ASP A 568 -18.80 0.64 -34.31
C ASP A 568 -20.18 0.70 -33.64
N ARG A 569 -21.11 -0.20 -33.98
CA ARG A 569 -22.45 -0.29 -33.38
C ARG A 569 -22.45 -0.70 -31.91
N THR A 570 -21.36 -1.33 -31.45
CA THR A 570 -21.20 -1.75 -30.06
C THR A 570 -20.58 -0.67 -29.18
N ARG A 571 -20.32 0.51 -29.74
CA ARG A 571 -19.62 1.60 -29.09
C ARG A 571 -20.50 2.86 -28.98
N VAL A 572 -20.32 3.60 -27.90
CA VAL A 572 -20.98 4.88 -27.64
C VAL A 572 -19.94 5.94 -27.33
N GLU A 573 -20.18 7.17 -27.76
CA GLU A 573 -19.33 8.30 -27.41
C GLU A 573 -19.56 8.71 -25.96
N VAL A 574 -18.51 8.70 -25.15
CA VAL A 574 -18.58 8.99 -23.70
C VAL A 574 -17.97 10.35 -23.33
N GLY A 575 -17.35 11.03 -24.29
CA GLY A 575 -16.75 12.36 -24.15
C GLY A 575 -15.52 12.55 -25.03
N ASN A 576 -15.22 13.79 -25.41
CA ASN A 576 -14.03 14.17 -26.18
C ASN A 576 -13.79 13.31 -27.45
N GLY A 577 -14.85 12.84 -28.14
CA GLY A 577 -14.72 11.97 -29.32
C GLY A 577 -14.31 10.52 -29.04
N HIS A 578 -14.18 10.11 -27.77
CA HIS A 578 -13.78 8.76 -27.39
C HIS A 578 -15.00 7.84 -27.39
N LYS A 579 -14.85 6.71 -28.07
CA LYS A 579 -15.88 5.67 -28.21
C LYS A 579 -15.55 4.47 -27.33
N GLU A 580 -16.37 4.25 -26.32
CA GLU A 580 -16.26 3.10 -25.43
C GLU A 580 -17.32 2.04 -25.74
N VAL A 581 -17.01 0.79 -25.44
CA VAL A 581 -17.99 -0.30 -25.57
C VAL A 581 -19.10 -0.10 -24.54
N TYR A 582 -20.35 -0.29 -24.96
CA TYR A 582 -21.51 -0.28 -24.07
C TYR A 582 -22.25 -1.62 -24.13
N TYR A 583 -23.15 -1.90 -23.19
CA TYR A 583 -24.12 -3.00 -23.32
C TYR A 583 -25.56 -2.49 -23.42
N PRO A 584 -26.38 -3.02 -24.35
CA PRO A 584 -27.73 -2.54 -24.62
C PRO A 584 -28.79 -3.00 -23.61
N THR A 585 -28.45 -3.96 -22.75
CA THR A 585 -29.34 -4.53 -21.72
C THR A 585 -28.50 -4.97 -20.53
N ASN A 586 -28.99 -4.70 -19.32
CA ASN A 586 -28.39 -5.17 -18.08
C ASN A 586 -28.90 -6.56 -17.66
N LYS A 587 -29.75 -7.19 -18.48
CA LYS A 587 -30.38 -8.48 -18.19
C LYS A 587 -29.67 -9.58 -18.95
N ILE A 588 -29.00 -10.49 -18.22
CA ILE A 588 -28.24 -11.61 -18.79
C ILE A 588 -28.90 -12.93 -18.37
N ARG A 589 -28.91 -13.91 -19.29
CA ARG A 589 -29.33 -15.29 -19.08
C ARG A 589 -28.15 -16.22 -19.28
N ILE A 590 -27.92 -17.10 -18.32
CA ILE A 590 -26.87 -18.12 -18.34
C ILE A 590 -27.56 -19.48 -18.52
N PRO A 591 -27.40 -20.15 -19.67
CA PRO A 591 -27.98 -21.47 -19.87
C PRO A 591 -27.32 -22.51 -18.96
N VAL A 592 -28.11 -23.45 -18.45
CA VAL A 592 -27.63 -24.55 -17.61
C VAL A 592 -27.66 -25.85 -18.39
N ASP A 593 -26.48 -26.43 -18.60
CA ASP A 593 -26.35 -27.80 -19.11
C ASP A 593 -26.44 -28.77 -17.94
N LYS A 594 -27.63 -29.35 -17.76
CA LYS A 594 -27.92 -30.27 -16.65
C LYS A 594 -27.02 -31.50 -16.67
N ASP A 595 -26.68 -32.02 -17.85
CA ASP A 595 -25.85 -33.22 -17.97
C ASP A 595 -24.41 -32.91 -17.57
N ALA A 596 -23.87 -31.75 -17.98
CA ALA A 596 -22.56 -31.30 -17.55
C ALA A 596 -22.50 -31.04 -16.03
N VAL A 597 -23.51 -30.39 -15.46
CA VAL A 597 -23.62 -30.11 -14.02
C VAL A 597 -23.56 -31.40 -13.19
N LEU A 598 -24.29 -32.44 -13.60
CA LEU A 598 -24.30 -33.72 -12.91
C LEU A 598 -23.02 -34.53 -13.15
N LYS A 599 -22.52 -34.54 -14.39
CA LYS A 599 -21.28 -35.25 -14.77
C LYS A 599 -20.07 -34.77 -13.98
N ASN A 600 -19.97 -33.45 -13.75
CA ASN A 600 -18.85 -32.85 -13.03
C ASN A 600 -19.11 -32.73 -11.52
N GLY A 601 -20.22 -33.29 -11.01
CA GLY A 601 -20.54 -33.30 -9.58
C GLY A 601 -20.75 -31.91 -8.99
N ILE A 602 -21.21 -30.94 -9.78
CA ILE A 602 -21.50 -29.58 -9.29
C ILE A 602 -22.70 -29.63 -8.33
N VAL A 603 -23.70 -30.44 -8.65
CA VAL A 603 -24.90 -30.68 -7.82
C VAL A 603 -24.98 -32.16 -7.47
N ALA A 604 -25.32 -32.47 -6.21
CA ALA A 604 -25.55 -33.83 -5.77
C ALA A 604 -26.75 -34.47 -6.50
N LEU A 605 -26.68 -35.77 -6.80
CA LEU A 605 -27.74 -36.48 -7.54
C LEU A 605 -29.14 -36.34 -6.90
N LYS A 606 -29.20 -36.31 -5.57
CA LYS A 606 -30.45 -36.11 -4.79
C LYS A 606 -31.15 -34.78 -5.10
N ASP A 607 -30.40 -33.77 -5.52
CA ASP A 607 -30.88 -32.42 -5.83
C ASP A 607 -31.01 -32.17 -7.34
N SER A 608 -30.81 -33.20 -8.17
CA SER A 608 -30.88 -33.10 -9.64
C SER A 608 -32.22 -32.57 -10.17
N ALA A 609 -33.33 -32.76 -9.44
CA ALA A 609 -34.64 -32.23 -9.79
C ALA A 609 -34.76 -30.71 -9.56
N LYS A 610 -33.89 -30.12 -8.74
CA LYS A 610 -33.88 -28.69 -8.40
C LYS A 610 -33.03 -27.85 -9.36
N ILE A 611 -32.30 -28.50 -10.28
CA ILE A 611 -31.47 -27.82 -11.28
C ILE A 611 -32.36 -27.01 -12.21
N VAL A 612 -32.17 -25.70 -12.21
CA VAL A 612 -32.89 -24.78 -13.11
C VAL A 612 -32.35 -24.89 -14.54
N PRO A 613 -33.18 -24.69 -15.59
CA PRO A 613 -32.73 -24.75 -16.98
C PRO A 613 -31.84 -23.55 -17.39
N TYR A 614 -31.94 -22.44 -16.66
CA TYR A 614 -31.14 -21.23 -16.86
C TYR A 614 -31.09 -20.41 -15.58
N ILE A 615 -30.07 -19.56 -15.46
CA ILE A 615 -29.90 -18.57 -14.40
C ILE A 615 -30.04 -17.18 -15.00
N ASP A 616 -30.91 -16.36 -14.43
CA ASP A 616 -31.10 -14.97 -14.83
C ASP A 616 -30.43 -14.04 -13.80
N ILE A 617 -29.57 -13.12 -14.28
CA ILE A 617 -28.91 -12.08 -13.47
C ILE A 617 -29.14 -10.69 -14.07
N ASP A 618 -29.23 -9.69 -13.21
CA ASP A 618 -29.36 -8.29 -13.59
C ASP A 618 -28.13 -7.53 -13.08
N ILE A 619 -27.31 -7.06 -14.02
CA ILE A 619 -26.09 -6.29 -13.71
C ILE A 619 -26.43 -4.80 -13.55
N SER A 620 -25.43 -4.00 -13.19
CA SER A 620 -25.54 -2.54 -13.08
C SER A 620 -26.17 -1.92 -14.34
N GLU A 621 -26.98 -0.88 -14.20
CA GLU A 621 -27.49 -0.11 -15.35
C GLU A 621 -26.51 0.96 -15.83
N SER A 622 -25.56 1.39 -14.98
CA SER A 622 -24.63 2.48 -15.30
C SER A 622 -23.37 2.00 -16.00
N GLY A 623 -22.89 0.80 -15.64
CA GLY A 623 -21.69 0.21 -16.22
C GLY A 623 -21.06 -0.84 -15.30
N ILE A 624 -20.13 -1.60 -15.86
CA ILE A 624 -19.32 -2.61 -15.16
C ILE A 624 -17.84 -2.43 -15.51
N THR A 625 -16.97 -2.72 -14.56
CA THR A 625 -15.51 -2.63 -14.73
C THR A 625 -14.93 -3.88 -15.40
N LYS A 626 -13.72 -3.77 -15.96
CA LYS A 626 -13.03 -4.85 -16.67
C LYS A 626 -12.96 -6.17 -15.90
N ASN A 627 -12.66 -6.13 -14.60
CA ASN A 627 -12.61 -7.33 -13.76
C ASN A 627 -13.97 -8.07 -13.73
N ARG A 628 -15.10 -7.35 -13.71
CA ARG A 628 -16.44 -7.96 -13.76
C ARG A 628 -16.75 -8.57 -15.12
N VAL A 629 -16.31 -7.92 -16.20
CA VAL A 629 -16.41 -8.46 -17.56
C VAL A 629 -15.67 -9.79 -17.67
N LEU A 630 -14.46 -9.89 -17.12
CA LEU A 630 -13.68 -11.13 -17.15
C LEU A 630 -14.27 -12.24 -16.28
N MET A 631 -14.89 -11.90 -15.15
CA MET A 631 -15.64 -12.87 -14.35
C MET A 631 -16.84 -13.43 -15.14
N LEU A 632 -17.58 -12.58 -15.86
CA LEU A 632 -18.64 -13.02 -16.79
C LEU A 632 -18.08 -13.86 -17.95
N ASP A 633 -16.90 -13.51 -18.48
CA ASP A 633 -16.24 -14.30 -19.53
C ASP A 633 -15.89 -15.72 -19.07
N ILE A 634 -15.42 -15.86 -17.83
CA ILE A 634 -15.17 -17.17 -17.21
C ILE A 634 -16.47 -17.98 -17.17
N LEU A 635 -17.58 -17.39 -16.71
CA LEU A 635 -18.87 -18.07 -16.69
C LEU A 635 -19.33 -18.49 -18.08
N ALA A 636 -19.21 -17.60 -19.07
CA ALA A 636 -19.63 -17.85 -20.45
C ALA A 636 -18.87 -19.02 -21.11
N ASN A 637 -17.61 -19.23 -20.71
CA ASN A 637 -16.71 -20.21 -21.32
C ASN A 637 -16.50 -21.49 -20.49
N ASN A 638 -16.86 -21.49 -19.20
CA ASN A 638 -16.68 -22.66 -18.33
C ASN A 638 -17.54 -23.86 -18.74
N ASN A 639 -18.77 -23.62 -19.26
CA ASN A 639 -19.74 -24.66 -19.65
C ASN A 639 -19.94 -25.74 -18.54
N TRP A 640 -19.97 -25.31 -17.28
CA TRP A 640 -20.11 -26.20 -16.10
C TRP A 640 -19.04 -27.29 -15.97
N LYS A 641 -17.86 -27.13 -16.61
CA LYS A 641 -16.75 -28.10 -16.54
C LYS A 641 -15.98 -28.02 -15.24
N ARG A 642 -15.64 -26.81 -14.80
CA ARG A 642 -14.90 -26.57 -13.56
C ARG A 642 -15.83 -26.02 -12.49
N PRO A 643 -15.76 -26.52 -11.25
CA PRO A 643 -16.45 -25.90 -10.12
C PRO A 643 -15.99 -24.46 -9.90
N ILE A 644 -16.92 -23.54 -9.63
CA ILE A 644 -16.62 -22.13 -9.32
C ILE A 644 -17.00 -21.89 -7.86
N TYR A 645 -16.05 -21.33 -7.12
CA TYR A 645 -16.18 -21.00 -5.71
C TYR A 645 -15.83 -19.54 -5.47
N PHE A 646 -16.33 -19.00 -4.36
CA PHE A 646 -16.02 -17.66 -3.87
C PHE A 646 -15.66 -17.74 -2.38
N THR A 647 -14.68 -16.96 -1.96
CA THR A 647 -14.49 -16.67 -0.53
C THR A 647 -15.60 -15.74 -0.03
N GLY A 648 -15.78 -15.70 1.29
CA GLY A 648 -16.60 -14.65 1.92
C GLY A 648 -15.81 -13.34 2.05
N GLY A 649 -16.51 -12.26 2.40
CA GLY A 649 -15.86 -10.99 2.80
C GLY A 649 -16.38 -9.74 2.12
N SER A 650 -17.25 -9.87 1.12
CA SER A 650 -17.99 -8.76 0.53
C SER A 650 -19.49 -9.00 0.60
N PHE A 651 -20.26 -7.90 0.63
CA PHE A 651 -21.70 -7.88 0.47
C PHE A 651 -22.14 -7.31 -0.88
N ASP A 652 -21.20 -6.94 -1.76
CA ASP A 652 -21.54 -6.40 -3.07
C ASP A 652 -21.90 -7.55 -4.03
N ASP A 653 -23.01 -7.40 -4.77
CA ASP A 653 -23.49 -8.45 -5.68
C ASP A 653 -22.47 -8.76 -6.79
N GLU A 654 -21.74 -7.75 -7.26
CA GLU A 654 -20.75 -7.86 -8.33
C GLU A 654 -19.53 -8.73 -7.95
N GLU A 655 -19.20 -8.86 -6.67
CA GLU A 655 -18.12 -9.76 -6.21
C GLU A 655 -18.49 -11.24 -6.37
N TYR A 656 -19.79 -11.54 -6.44
CA TYR A 656 -20.33 -12.88 -6.67
C TYR A 656 -20.98 -13.00 -8.04
N ILE A 657 -20.65 -12.11 -8.98
CA ILE A 657 -21.19 -12.09 -10.35
C ILE A 657 -22.73 -12.04 -10.37
N TRP A 658 -23.34 -11.38 -9.38
CA TRP A 658 -24.79 -11.30 -9.18
C TRP A 658 -25.48 -12.67 -9.00
N LEU A 659 -24.74 -13.69 -8.55
CA LEU A 659 -25.22 -15.09 -8.43
C LEU A 659 -25.55 -15.52 -6.99
N LYS A 660 -25.66 -14.60 -6.02
CA LYS A 660 -25.85 -14.96 -4.60
C LYS A 660 -26.98 -15.96 -4.32
N ASN A 661 -28.09 -15.87 -5.06
CA ASN A 661 -29.24 -16.79 -4.95
C ASN A 661 -28.98 -18.22 -5.44
N TYR A 662 -27.84 -18.44 -6.08
CA TYR A 662 -27.37 -19.69 -6.66
C TYR A 662 -26.07 -20.17 -6.00
N LEU A 663 -25.71 -19.60 -4.85
CA LEU A 663 -24.56 -20.06 -4.07
C LEU A 663 -24.96 -21.16 -3.09
N GLN A 664 -24.02 -22.00 -2.74
CA GLN A 664 -24.13 -23.03 -1.72
C GLN A 664 -22.86 -23.00 -0.87
N VAL A 665 -23.01 -22.86 0.44
CA VAL A 665 -21.88 -22.97 1.37
C VAL A 665 -21.46 -24.43 1.46
N ASP A 666 -20.27 -24.73 0.95
CA ASP A 666 -19.55 -25.98 1.12
C ASP A 666 -18.36 -25.68 2.03
N GLY A 667 -18.32 -26.23 3.25
CA GLY A 667 -17.32 -25.88 4.26
C GLY A 667 -17.27 -24.38 4.56
N LEU A 668 -16.19 -23.69 4.16
CA LEU A 668 -16.03 -22.23 4.29
C LEU A 668 -16.19 -21.47 2.97
N ALA A 669 -16.32 -22.14 1.82
CA ALA A 669 -16.39 -21.50 0.52
C ALA A 669 -17.82 -21.51 -0.06
N PHE A 670 -18.15 -20.50 -0.86
CA PHE A 670 -19.44 -20.41 -1.55
C PHE A 670 -19.31 -21.00 -2.95
N LYS A 671 -19.87 -22.19 -3.17
CA LYS A 671 -19.94 -22.87 -4.46
C LYS A 671 -21.08 -22.34 -5.31
N LEU A 672 -20.85 -22.11 -6.60
CA LEU A 672 -21.91 -21.87 -7.57
C LEU A 672 -22.65 -23.17 -7.92
N VAL A 673 -23.96 -23.21 -7.67
CA VAL A 673 -24.86 -24.30 -8.04
C VAL A 673 -26.10 -23.77 -8.76
N PRO A 674 -26.58 -24.39 -9.86
CA PRO A 674 -27.76 -23.94 -10.59
C PRO A 674 -29.06 -24.35 -9.88
N ILE A 675 -29.19 -24.05 -8.60
CA ILE A 675 -30.39 -24.25 -7.78
C ILE A 675 -30.80 -22.89 -7.25
N LEU A 676 -31.99 -22.43 -7.65
CA LEU A 676 -32.53 -21.17 -7.15
C LEU A 676 -32.96 -21.32 -5.69
N LYS A 677 -32.43 -20.45 -4.83
CA LYS A 677 -32.95 -20.28 -3.48
C LYS A 677 -33.15 -18.80 -3.20
N ASN A 678 -34.38 -18.44 -2.82
CA ASN A 678 -34.70 -17.08 -2.43
C ASN A 678 -34.06 -16.81 -1.06
N SER A 679 -32.97 -16.05 -1.03
CA SER A 679 -32.38 -15.57 0.22
C SER A 679 -33.31 -14.53 0.85
N SER A 680 -33.93 -14.84 1.98
CA SER A 680 -34.77 -13.92 2.75
C SER A 680 -34.06 -13.29 3.95
N THR A 681 -32.75 -13.50 4.09
CA THR A 681 -31.97 -13.03 5.26
C THR A 681 -30.69 -12.33 4.81
N ASP A 682 -30.46 -11.14 5.36
CA ASP A 682 -29.22 -10.39 5.15
C ASP A 682 -28.07 -11.02 5.97
N GLY A 683 -26.94 -11.30 5.33
CA GLY A 683 -25.72 -11.81 5.97
C GLY A 683 -25.04 -12.94 5.17
N PRO A 684 -23.79 -13.32 5.55
CA PRO A 684 -23.05 -14.38 4.84
C PRO A 684 -23.73 -15.75 4.91
N PHE A 685 -24.51 -16.01 5.97
CA PHE A 685 -25.33 -17.23 6.10
C PHE A 685 -26.65 -17.18 5.32
N GLY A 686 -27.02 -16.00 4.81
CA GLY A 686 -28.21 -15.81 3.98
C GLY A 686 -27.95 -15.97 2.49
N MET A 687 -26.69 -15.98 2.05
CA MET A 687 -26.31 -16.14 0.64
C MET A 687 -26.51 -17.59 0.18
N GLY A 688 -27.66 -17.84 -0.45
CA GLY A 688 -27.99 -19.11 -1.10
C GLY A 688 -28.30 -20.25 -0.11
N SER A 689 -27.71 -21.43 -0.36
CA SER A 689 -27.98 -22.67 0.37
C SER A 689 -26.79 -23.13 1.23
N ILE A 690 -27.03 -24.11 2.12
CA ILE A 690 -26.00 -24.67 2.99
C ILE A 690 -25.94 -26.18 2.72
N ASN A 691 -24.75 -26.69 2.44
CA ASN A 691 -24.52 -28.11 2.30
C ASN A 691 -24.14 -28.74 3.64
N THR A 692 -25.15 -29.29 4.31
CA THR A 692 -25.01 -29.92 5.62
C THR A 692 -24.12 -31.17 5.64
N GLU A 693 -23.80 -31.77 4.49
CA GLU A 693 -22.90 -32.93 4.41
C GLU A 693 -21.42 -32.53 4.44
N THR A 694 -21.12 -31.25 4.17
CA THR A 694 -19.75 -30.72 4.07
C THR A 694 -19.44 -29.67 5.15
N MET A 695 -20.38 -29.40 6.06
CA MET A 695 -20.21 -28.47 7.19
C MET A 695 -19.53 -29.12 8.38
#